data_AF-A0A1D6I2I9-F1
#
_entry.id   AF-A0A1D6I2I9-F1
#
_cell.length_a   1.000
_cell.length_b   1.000
_cell.length_c   1.000
_cell.angle_alpha   90.00
_cell.angle_beta   90.00
_cell.angle_gamma   90.00
#
_symmetry.space_group_name_H-M   'P 1'
#
loop_
_entity.id
_entity.type
_entity.pdbx_description
1 polymer ?
#
loop_
_entity_poly.entity_id
_entity_poly.type
_entity_poly.pdbx_seq_one_letter_code
_entity_poly.pdbx_strand_id
1 'polypeptide(L)'
;MFNHHPLRCSSCGKESAASSKMEDFYELELNIKGLNNLEESLNEYFSEEALDGENQYFCESCQKRVDATRCIKLRSLPPVVNFQLKRYVFLPKTTTKKKISSTFSFPGQLDLGKRLSEPSSSCTYALSAILIHKGTGANSGHYVAHIKDESNGQWWEFDDETVSKLGLHPFGEKPGKASNKDDQKSQNTSTEGSVTNNNNNGHHEAAPSSTMGEMFSSTDAYMLMYKCITKDVNPTESNKIVEINNDLLPHHLLDEINELNASYTKLCVEYQSKKDSHLAYITERRQEVKSVLTEAPAGPGDDSYFWISTDWLRQWADNITPPSSIDNGAIQCEHGKVPASKVTSMKRLSSVAWQKLHSKYGGGPILNSDDFCMECLKDGAKSAVSADVYRERRASLKTLAEAALAGNCPDGPSYFISKTWLTHWLRRKNADIPSDGDNGPTSALRCCHGDFLPEHAPGAKRVSVPEILWLFLYQTVHEKKADDTVTFPSDSHPCETCSRELSDVASVEVNLRAVKLKQRQNHEKLISGKSFALHPGQKYYLVPSSWLSEWRAYITATGKNISSLPEPQTLEAVARSLICEKHSRLLQRPLDLVLKRGSIIQKASNSMIGNYSLKSGVLHLEKVYLLKLLLARVLKTNCMDHLKQCRLRMEI
;
A
#
# COMPACT_ATOMS: atom_id res chain seq x y z
N MET A 1 14.31 3.82 -49.85
CA MET A 1 15.37 4.68 -50.44
C MET A 1 16.65 3.87 -50.40
N PHE A 2 17.44 3.83 -51.48
CA PHE A 2 18.59 2.93 -51.54
C PHE A 2 19.88 3.61 -51.10
N ASN A 3 20.54 3.02 -50.11
CA ASN A 3 21.98 3.21 -49.86
C ASN A 3 22.72 1.88 -50.10
N HIS A 4 24.04 1.95 -49.96
CA HIS A 4 24.90 0.79 -49.77
C HIS A 4 26.02 1.18 -48.80
N HIS A 5 26.69 0.14 -48.26
CA HIS A 5 27.72 0.28 -47.24
C HIS A 5 29.10 -0.20 -47.78
N PRO A 6 29.82 0.63 -48.55
CA PRO A 6 31.22 0.36 -48.90
C PRO A 6 32.05 0.08 -47.65
N LEU A 7 32.79 -1.03 -47.69
CA LEU A 7 33.66 -1.50 -46.61
C LEU A 7 34.95 -2.01 -47.26
N ARG A 8 36.03 -1.23 -47.14
CA ARG A 8 37.27 -1.41 -47.88
C ARG A 8 38.43 -1.81 -46.98
N CYS A 9 39.09 -2.91 -47.29
CA CYS A 9 40.23 -3.41 -46.53
C CYS A 9 41.50 -2.59 -46.79
N SER A 10 42.11 -2.03 -45.74
CA SER A 10 43.35 -1.24 -45.85
C SER A 10 44.59 -2.09 -46.22
N SER A 11 44.57 -3.41 -45.96
CA SER A 11 45.68 -4.31 -46.29
C SER A 11 45.70 -4.80 -47.75
N CYS A 12 44.55 -4.87 -48.44
CA CYS A 12 44.49 -5.40 -49.82
C CYS A 12 43.67 -4.57 -50.80
N GLY A 13 43.12 -3.43 -50.38
CA GLY A 13 42.38 -2.47 -51.22
C GLY A 13 41.02 -2.94 -51.74
N LYS A 14 40.65 -4.21 -51.52
CA LYS A 14 39.37 -4.81 -51.93
C LYS A 14 38.23 -4.37 -51.02
N GLU A 15 37.04 -4.27 -51.60
CA GLU A 15 35.79 -4.10 -50.86
C GLU A 15 35.20 -5.45 -50.43
N SER A 16 34.35 -5.43 -49.42
CA SER A 16 33.65 -6.62 -48.91
C SER A 16 32.52 -7.07 -49.85
N ALA A 17 32.15 -8.36 -49.79
CA ALA A 17 30.96 -8.86 -50.49
C ALA A 17 29.62 -8.32 -49.91
N ALA A 18 29.65 -7.62 -48.77
CA ALA A 18 28.50 -6.89 -48.26
C ALA A 18 28.32 -5.51 -48.94
N SER A 19 29.39 -4.94 -49.51
CA SER A 19 29.39 -3.60 -50.11
C SER A 19 28.53 -3.49 -51.36
N SER A 20 28.25 -4.61 -52.05
CA SER A 20 27.31 -4.67 -53.17
C SER A 20 25.84 -4.87 -52.76
N LYS A 21 25.53 -4.99 -51.46
CA LYS A 21 24.14 -5.07 -50.98
C LYS A 21 23.54 -3.67 -50.94
N MET A 22 22.35 -3.54 -51.52
CA MET A 22 21.51 -2.36 -51.32
C MET A 22 20.62 -2.59 -50.10
N GLU A 23 20.43 -1.56 -49.30
CA GLU A 23 19.51 -1.57 -48.17
C GLU A 23 18.45 -0.47 -48.38
N ASP A 24 17.22 -0.77 -47.97
CA ASP A 24 16.08 0.13 -48.08
C ASP A 24 15.81 0.80 -46.73
N PHE A 25 15.65 2.12 -46.75
CA PHE A 25 15.24 2.89 -45.59
C PHE A 25 14.17 3.94 -45.93
N TYR A 26 13.43 4.35 -44.89
CA TYR A 26 12.31 5.31 -44.95
C TYR A 26 12.65 6.65 -44.28
N GLU A 27 13.69 6.70 -43.44
CA GLU A 27 14.21 7.90 -42.79
C GLU A 27 15.72 7.80 -42.53
N LEU A 28 16.36 8.94 -42.34
CA LEU A 28 17.78 9.07 -42.00
C LEU A 28 17.90 9.55 -40.54
N GLU A 29 18.39 8.67 -39.66
CA GLU A 29 18.56 8.97 -38.24
C GLU A 29 19.87 9.73 -37.96
N LEU A 30 19.82 11.06 -38.04
CA LEU A 30 20.99 11.92 -37.94
C LEU A 30 21.44 12.20 -36.50
N ASN A 31 22.76 12.08 -36.27
CA ASN A 31 23.42 12.59 -35.07
C ASN A 31 23.39 14.13 -35.04
N ILE A 32 23.21 14.71 -33.86
CA ILE A 32 23.27 16.17 -33.64
C ILE A 32 24.15 16.57 -32.43
N LYS A 33 24.87 15.61 -31.84
CA LYS A 33 25.53 15.79 -30.54
C LYS A 33 26.87 16.52 -30.68
N GLY A 34 26.81 17.86 -30.64
CA GLY A 34 27.96 18.73 -30.88
C GLY A 34 28.02 19.28 -32.31
N LEU A 35 26.97 19.03 -33.10
CA LEU A 35 26.77 19.61 -34.42
C LEU A 35 25.64 20.66 -34.35
N ASN A 36 25.76 21.68 -35.18
CA ASN A 36 24.94 22.89 -35.11
C ASN A 36 23.86 22.92 -36.20
N ASN A 37 24.01 22.14 -37.28
CA ASN A 37 23.10 22.19 -38.42
C ASN A 37 23.02 20.87 -39.21
N LEU A 38 22.01 20.81 -40.09
CA LEU A 38 21.71 19.66 -40.93
C LEU A 38 22.85 19.26 -41.89
N GLU A 39 23.59 20.22 -42.45
CA GLU A 39 24.69 19.95 -43.38
C GLU A 39 25.88 19.30 -42.65
N GLU A 40 26.24 19.79 -41.45
CA GLU A 40 27.19 19.13 -40.54
C GLU A 40 26.77 17.69 -40.23
N SER A 41 25.49 17.47 -39.88
CA SER A 41 24.96 16.15 -39.54
C SER A 41 24.93 15.17 -40.72
N LEU A 42 24.66 15.65 -41.93
CA LEU A 42 24.76 14.85 -43.15
C LEU A 42 26.23 14.54 -43.50
N ASN A 43 27.15 15.46 -43.23
CA ASN A 43 28.59 15.23 -43.41
C ASN A 43 29.14 14.19 -42.43
N GLU A 44 28.71 14.19 -41.16
CA GLU A 44 29.03 13.10 -40.22
C GLU A 44 28.47 11.77 -40.73
N TYR A 45 27.18 11.73 -41.10
CA TYR A 45 26.46 10.52 -41.48
C TYR A 45 27.01 9.84 -42.76
N PHE A 46 27.55 10.61 -43.72
CA PHE A 46 28.18 10.08 -44.94
C PHE A 46 29.71 10.04 -44.90
N SER A 47 30.35 10.27 -43.74
CA SER A 47 31.80 10.22 -43.59
C SER A 47 32.38 8.79 -43.67
N GLU A 48 33.71 8.68 -43.81
CA GLU A 48 34.42 7.40 -43.68
C GLU A 48 34.76 7.12 -42.21
N GLU A 49 34.16 6.06 -41.68
CA GLU A 49 34.42 5.47 -40.37
C GLU A 49 35.62 4.52 -40.45
N ALA A 50 36.60 4.69 -39.57
CA ALA A 50 37.72 3.75 -39.42
C ALA A 50 37.33 2.56 -38.53
N LEU A 51 37.59 1.35 -39.02
CA LEU A 51 37.43 0.09 -38.30
C LEU A 51 38.80 -0.46 -37.93
N ASP A 52 39.40 0.10 -36.89
CA ASP A 52 40.75 -0.19 -36.40
C ASP A 52 40.76 -0.71 -34.93
N GLY A 53 41.95 -1.05 -34.43
CA GLY A 53 42.16 -1.47 -33.04
C GLY A 53 41.32 -2.70 -32.65
N GLU A 54 40.48 -2.55 -31.63
CA GLU A 54 39.56 -3.62 -31.19
C GLU A 54 38.39 -3.86 -32.18
N ASN A 55 38.10 -2.89 -33.05
CA ASN A 55 37.00 -2.92 -34.02
C ASN A 55 37.42 -3.43 -35.41
N GLN A 56 38.64 -3.97 -35.56
CA GLN A 56 39.18 -4.43 -36.85
C GLN A 56 38.26 -5.41 -37.60
N TYR A 57 38.01 -5.09 -38.86
CA TYR A 57 37.25 -5.92 -39.80
C TYR A 57 37.99 -7.25 -40.08
N PHE A 58 37.27 -8.38 -40.07
CA PHE A 58 37.80 -9.64 -40.56
C PHE A 58 37.65 -9.72 -42.08
N CYS A 59 38.74 -9.51 -42.82
CA CYS A 59 38.70 -9.53 -44.27
C CYS A 59 38.84 -10.95 -44.83
N GLU A 60 37.79 -11.45 -45.48
CA GLU A 60 37.74 -12.77 -46.11
C GLU A 60 38.84 -12.99 -47.17
N SER A 61 39.24 -11.94 -47.90
CA SER A 61 40.36 -12.00 -48.85
C SER A 61 41.75 -12.07 -48.18
N CYS A 62 41.87 -11.68 -46.90
CA CYS A 62 43.13 -11.73 -46.15
C CYS A 62 43.15 -12.83 -45.07
N GLN A 63 42.01 -13.45 -44.75
CA GLN A 63 41.80 -14.45 -43.70
C GLN A 63 42.33 -14.01 -42.32
N LYS A 64 42.26 -12.70 -42.03
CA LYS A 64 42.68 -12.10 -40.74
C LYS A 64 41.90 -10.82 -40.45
N ARG A 65 41.97 -10.37 -39.18
CA ARG A 65 41.58 -9.01 -38.79
C ARG A 65 42.57 -8.00 -39.38
N VAL A 66 42.03 -6.87 -39.84
CA VAL A 66 42.73 -5.78 -40.51
C VAL A 66 41.99 -4.47 -40.26
N ASP A 67 42.71 -3.36 -40.34
CA ASP A 67 42.08 -2.05 -40.43
C ASP A 67 41.33 -1.93 -41.77
N ALA A 68 40.21 -1.21 -41.75
CA ALA A 68 39.35 -0.97 -42.91
C ALA A 68 38.63 0.38 -42.78
N THR A 69 38.12 0.93 -43.89
CA THR A 69 37.17 2.05 -43.84
C THR A 69 35.77 1.60 -44.25
N ARG A 70 34.75 2.14 -43.57
CA ARG A 70 33.32 1.95 -43.87
C ARG A 70 32.69 3.32 -44.14
N CYS A 71 31.76 3.42 -45.09
CA CYS A 71 30.92 4.61 -45.24
C CYS A 71 29.51 4.26 -45.71
N ILE A 72 28.63 5.26 -45.73
CA ILE A 72 27.28 5.15 -46.27
C ILE A 72 27.23 5.97 -47.57
N LYS A 73 26.71 5.40 -48.66
CA LYS A 73 26.55 6.12 -49.94
C LYS A 73 25.15 5.95 -50.52
N LEU A 74 24.52 7.06 -50.88
CA LEU A 74 23.17 7.08 -51.46
C LEU A 74 23.20 6.64 -52.94
N ARG A 75 22.25 5.79 -53.34
CA ARG A 75 22.10 5.31 -54.72
C ARG A 75 20.80 5.80 -55.38
N SER A 76 19.77 6.09 -54.60
CA SER A 76 18.55 6.75 -55.08
C SER A 76 18.04 7.78 -54.09
N LEU A 77 17.24 8.74 -54.56
CA LEU A 77 16.58 9.75 -53.74
C LEU A 77 15.04 9.69 -53.96
N PRO A 78 14.21 9.55 -52.91
CA PRO A 78 12.75 9.38 -52.98
C PRO A 78 12.03 10.73 -53.15
N PRO A 79 10.73 10.76 -53.50
CA PRO A 79 9.96 12.00 -53.60
C PRO A 79 9.90 12.80 -52.28
N VAL A 80 9.92 12.11 -51.14
CA VAL A 80 9.95 12.70 -49.79
C VAL A 80 11.07 12.04 -48.98
N VAL A 81 11.91 12.85 -48.33
CA VAL A 81 12.98 12.42 -47.42
C VAL A 81 12.65 12.86 -46.00
N ASN A 82 12.82 11.92 -45.06
CA ASN A 82 12.64 12.14 -43.63
C ASN A 82 14.00 12.15 -42.92
N PHE A 83 14.26 13.15 -42.08
CA PHE A 83 15.40 13.18 -41.18
C PHE A 83 14.92 13.11 -39.74
N GLN A 84 15.22 12.02 -39.04
CA GLN A 84 15.00 11.89 -37.60
C GLN A 84 16.22 12.47 -36.88
N LEU A 85 16.05 13.52 -36.09
CA LEU A 85 17.14 14.15 -35.34
C LEU A 85 17.31 13.45 -34.00
N LYS A 86 18.46 12.80 -33.77
CA LYS A 86 18.78 12.03 -32.55
C LYS A 86 18.97 12.92 -31.30
N ARG A 87 17.87 13.57 -30.88
CA ARG A 87 17.82 14.47 -29.72
C ARG A 87 18.02 13.77 -28.36
N TYR A 88 18.17 12.45 -28.30
CA TYR A 88 18.27 11.72 -27.03
C TYR A 88 19.58 10.94 -26.91
N VAL A 89 20.44 11.39 -26.00
CA VAL A 89 21.73 10.74 -25.70
C VAL A 89 21.59 9.92 -24.43
N PHE A 90 21.98 8.65 -24.49
CA PHE A 90 22.13 7.82 -23.31
C PHE A 90 23.35 8.26 -22.49
N LEU A 91 23.22 8.34 -21.17
CA LEU A 91 24.27 8.70 -20.23
C LEU A 91 24.62 7.46 -19.38
N PRO A 92 25.67 6.68 -19.74
CA PRO A 92 25.97 5.42 -19.06
C PRO A 92 26.17 5.53 -17.55
N LYS A 93 26.76 6.65 -17.08
CA LYS A 93 27.01 6.93 -15.66
C LYS A 93 25.74 7.04 -14.81
N THR A 94 24.60 7.36 -15.40
CA THR A 94 23.31 7.55 -14.72
C THR A 94 22.22 6.61 -15.25
N THR A 95 22.53 5.77 -16.26
CA THR A 95 21.60 4.89 -16.98
C THR A 95 20.34 5.59 -17.55
N THR A 96 20.40 6.91 -17.74
CA THR A 96 19.26 7.72 -18.23
C THR A 96 19.50 8.27 -19.62
N LYS A 97 18.42 8.54 -20.37
CA LYS A 97 18.44 9.35 -21.59
C LYS A 97 18.33 10.83 -21.23
N LYS A 98 19.10 11.71 -21.88
CA LYS A 98 19.00 13.17 -21.76
C LYS A 98 18.69 13.79 -23.13
N LYS A 99 17.77 14.77 -23.16
CA LYS A 99 17.49 15.56 -24.37
C LYS A 99 18.64 16.53 -24.71
N ILE A 100 18.99 16.60 -25.99
CA ILE A 100 19.81 17.65 -26.59
C ILE A 100 18.88 18.85 -26.87
N SER A 101 18.91 19.82 -25.95
CA SER A 101 18.16 21.08 -26.04
C SER A 101 18.97 22.22 -26.67
N SER A 102 20.07 21.92 -27.37
CA SER A 102 20.77 22.93 -28.16
C SER A 102 19.97 23.28 -29.41
N THR A 103 20.04 24.55 -29.81
CA THR A 103 19.53 25.02 -31.08
C THR A 103 20.22 24.27 -32.22
N PHE A 104 19.43 23.77 -33.17
CA PHE A 104 19.90 23.08 -34.35
C PHE A 104 19.26 23.71 -35.58
N SER A 105 20.07 24.02 -36.60
CA SER A 105 19.65 24.79 -37.78
C SER A 105 19.51 23.92 -39.03
N PHE A 106 18.55 24.25 -39.89
CA PHE A 106 18.25 23.49 -41.10
C PHE A 106 17.69 24.42 -42.19
N PRO A 107 18.11 24.26 -43.45
CA PRO A 107 17.75 25.18 -44.52
C PRO A 107 16.35 24.88 -45.08
N GLY A 108 15.64 25.90 -45.56
CA GLY A 108 14.36 25.74 -46.25
C GLY A 108 14.46 25.01 -47.59
N GLN A 109 15.66 24.96 -48.18
CA GLN A 109 15.98 24.13 -49.36
C GLN A 109 17.30 23.37 -49.15
N LEU A 110 17.37 22.12 -49.62
CA LEU A 110 18.50 21.20 -49.43
C LEU A 110 18.83 20.45 -50.73
N ASP A 111 20.07 20.51 -51.21
CA ASP A 111 20.51 19.75 -52.39
C ASP A 111 21.21 18.44 -51.97
N LEU A 112 20.50 17.32 -52.15
CA LEU A 112 21.01 15.98 -51.86
C LEU A 112 21.72 15.34 -53.07
N GLY A 113 21.68 15.94 -54.26
CA GLY A 113 22.30 15.37 -55.47
C GLY A 113 23.80 15.15 -55.30
N LYS A 114 24.47 16.05 -54.57
CA LYS A 114 25.90 15.97 -54.23
C LYS A 114 26.28 14.81 -53.29
N ARG A 115 25.32 14.06 -52.73
CA ARG A 115 25.56 12.88 -51.88
C ARG A 115 25.22 11.55 -52.57
N LEU A 116 24.86 11.58 -53.85
CA LEU A 116 24.70 10.38 -54.67
C LEU A 116 26.05 9.76 -55.06
N SER A 117 26.05 8.43 -55.17
CA SER A 117 27.22 7.62 -55.58
C SER A 117 27.64 7.88 -57.02
N GLU A 118 26.67 8.16 -57.88
CA GLU A 118 26.81 8.64 -59.25
C GLU A 118 26.21 10.05 -59.27
N PRO A 119 27.02 11.13 -59.29
CA PRO A 119 26.51 12.50 -59.22
C PRO A 119 25.67 12.87 -60.45
N SER A 120 24.35 12.87 -60.29
CA SER A 120 23.39 13.36 -61.28
C SER A 120 23.31 14.89 -61.29
N SER A 121 22.39 15.44 -62.08
CA SER A 121 21.87 16.80 -61.88
C SER A 121 21.41 17.03 -60.43
N SER A 122 21.47 18.30 -59.98
CA SER A 122 21.16 18.72 -58.62
C SER A 122 19.74 18.29 -58.20
N CYS A 123 19.64 17.62 -57.06
CA CYS A 123 18.38 17.07 -56.54
C CYS A 123 17.98 17.88 -55.31
N THR A 124 17.32 19.00 -55.55
CA THR A 124 16.90 19.94 -54.51
C THR A 124 15.57 19.50 -53.90
N TYR A 125 15.49 19.64 -52.58
CA TYR A 125 14.31 19.42 -51.77
C TYR A 125 13.91 20.71 -51.07
N ALA A 126 12.61 20.95 -50.88
CA ALA A 126 12.08 21.99 -50.02
C ALA A 126 11.57 21.39 -48.70
N LEU A 127 11.75 22.11 -47.59
CA LEU A 127 11.18 21.72 -46.30
C LEU A 127 9.63 21.80 -46.35
N SER A 128 8.95 20.71 -45.98
CA SER A 128 7.49 20.58 -46.05
C SER A 128 6.82 20.40 -44.69
N ALA A 129 7.47 19.73 -43.72
CA ALA A 129 6.97 19.62 -42.36
C ALA A 129 8.09 19.49 -41.31
N ILE A 130 7.76 19.85 -40.07
CA ILE A 130 8.61 19.76 -38.88
C ILE A 130 7.77 19.10 -37.78
N LEU A 131 8.19 17.93 -37.29
CA LEU A 131 7.65 17.36 -36.05
C LEU A 131 8.44 17.92 -34.87
N ILE A 132 7.77 18.47 -33.88
CA ILE A 132 8.39 19.11 -32.71
C ILE A 132 7.99 18.33 -31.46
N HIS A 133 8.97 18.03 -30.60
CA HIS A 133 8.71 17.43 -29.29
C HIS A 133 8.86 18.50 -28.20
N LYS A 134 7.76 19.08 -27.72
CA LYS A 134 7.69 20.02 -26.60
C LYS A 134 7.95 19.24 -25.28
N GLY A 135 9.04 19.53 -24.58
CA GLY A 135 9.36 18.91 -23.27
C GLY A 135 10.75 18.24 -23.18
N THR A 136 11.14 17.83 -21.97
CA THR A 136 12.53 17.37 -21.66
C THR A 136 12.68 15.87 -21.45
N GLY A 137 11.58 15.14 -21.22
CA GLY A 137 11.58 13.68 -21.04
C GLY A 137 11.95 12.94 -22.32
N ALA A 138 12.42 11.69 -22.17
CA ALA A 138 12.66 10.75 -23.27
C ALA A 138 11.51 9.76 -23.49
N ASN A 139 10.64 9.62 -22.49
CA ASN A 139 9.47 8.75 -22.48
C ASN A 139 8.19 9.57 -22.18
N SER A 140 8.28 10.91 -22.26
CA SER A 140 7.21 11.85 -21.91
C SER A 140 7.51 13.25 -22.45
N GLY A 141 6.44 13.93 -22.86
CA GLY A 141 6.40 15.26 -23.45
C GLY A 141 5.19 15.37 -24.37
N HIS A 142 5.14 16.40 -25.20
CA HIS A 142 4.03 16.67 -26.12
C HIS A 142 4.54 16.82 -27.56
N TYR A 143 3.78 16.37 -28.56
CA TYR A 143 4.17 16.40 -29.96
C TYR A 143 3.25 17.30 -30.77
N VAL A 144 3.83 18.15 -31.62
CA VAL A 144 3.07 18.96 -32.58
C VAL A 144 3.71 18.90 -33.96
N ALA A 145 2.90 19.06 -35.00
CA ALA A 145 3.37 19.14 -36.38
C ALA A 145 3.25 20.57 -36.89
N HIS A 146 4.36 21.16 -37.34
CA HIS A 146 4.33 22.40 -38.13
C HIS A 146 4.42 22.00 -39.60
N ILE A 147 3.36 22.22 -40.37
CA ILE A 147 3.21 21.72 -41.74
C ILE A 147 3.04 22.92 -42.69
N LYS A 148 3.71 22.87 -43.84
CA LYS A 148 3.57 23.85 -44.91
C LYS A 148 2.47 23.42 -45.89
N ASP A 149 1.51 24.31 -46.09
CA ASP A 149 0.53 24.23 -47.15
C ASP A 149 1.22 24.51 -48.51
N GLU A 150 1.20 23.53 -49.40
CA GLU A 150 1.86 23.63 -50.71
C GLU A 150 1.13 24.58 -51.68
N SER A 151 -0.15 24.87 -51.46
CA SER A 151 -0.97 25.70 -52.37
C SER A 151 -0.66 27.20 -52.27
N ASN A 152 -0.33 27.66 -51.05
CA ASN A 152 -0.19 29.08 -50.70
C ASN A 152 1.08 29.38 -49.87
N GLY A 153 1.89 28.36 -49.58
CA GLY A 153 3.15 28.47 -48.86
C GLY A 153 3.05 28.79 -47.37
N GLN A 154 1.84 28.86 -46.80
CA GLN A 154 1.62 29.18 -45.40
C GLN A 154 1.96 27.98 -44.49
N TRP A 155 2.47 28.26 -43.30
CA TRP A 155 2.69 27.27 -42.25
C TRP A 155 1.55 27.26 -41.24
N TRP A 156 1.27 26.08 -40.72
CA TRP A 156 0.24 25.81 -39.73
C TRP A 156 0.81 24.93 -38.60
N GLU A 157 0.49 25.24 -37.34
CA GLU A 157 0.71 24.35 -36.20
C GLU A 157 -0.54 23.50 -35.98
N PHE A 158 -0.34 22.19 -35.96
CA PHE A 158 -1.31 21.18 -35.53
C PHE A 158 -0.91 20.70 -34.13
N ASP A 159 -1.69 21.07 -33.12
CA ASP A 159 -1.51 20.80 -31.69
C ASP A 159 -2.80 20.12 -31.19
N ASP A 160 -2.83 18.79 -31.30
CA ASP A 160 -3.99 17.89 -31.11
C ASP A 160 -5.29 18.40 -31.79
N GLU A 161 -6.35 18.72 -31.05
CA GLU A 161 -7.60 19.25 -31.61
C GLU A 161 -7.50 20.70 -32.15
N THR A 162 -6.38 21.39 -31.94
CA THR A 162 -6.19 22.80 -32.29
C THR A 162 -5.29 22.95 -33.52
N VAL A 163 -5.80 23.63 -34.55
CA VAL A 163 -5.02 24.04 -35.73
C VAL A 163 -4.89 25.56 -35.75
N SER A 164 -3.66 26.07 -35.81
CA SER A 164 -3.39 27.52 -35.81
C SER A 164 -2.45 27.93 -36.95
N LYS A 165 -2.61 29.17 -37.45
CA LYS A 165 -1.85 29.68 -38.58
C LYS A 165 -0.57 30.38 -38.12
N LEU A 166 0.58 30.00 -38.68
CA LEU A 166 1.90 30.56 -38.34
C LEU A 166 2.37 31.67 -39.32
N GLY A 167 1.78 31.74 -40.52
CA GLY A 167 2.18 32.69 -41.57
C GLY A 167 3.20 32.09 -42.55
N LEU A 168 4.07 32.89 -43.13
CA LEU A 168 5.09 32.43 -44.09
C LEU A 168 6.29 31.72 -43.45
N HIS A 169 6.48 31.86 -42.13
CA HIS A 169 7.63 31.32 -41.40
C HIS A 169 7.23 30.13 -40.48
N PRO A 170 7.98 29.00 -40.49
CA PRO A 170 7.60 27.75 -39.79
C PRO A 170 7.52 27.85 -38.27
N PHE A 171 8.02 28.91 -37.62
CA PHE A 171 7.91 29.11 -36.18
C PHE A 171 7.16 30.40 -35.82
N GLY A 172 6.21 30.79 -36.67
CA GLY A 172 5.47 32.04 -36.56
C GLY A 172 6.24 33.23 -37.13
N GLU A 173 5.51 34.15 -37.74
CA GLU A 173 6.03 35.51 -37.98
C GLU A 173 6.10 36.28 -36.65
N LYS A 174 7.30 36.78 -36.30
CA LYS A 174 7.46 37.58 -35.09
C LYS A 174 6.86 38.97 -35.34
N PRO A 175 5.88 39.44 -34.53
CA PRO A 175 5.40 40.82 -34.64
C PRO A 175 6.60 41.77 -34.49
N GLY A 176 6.64 42.78 -35.36
CA GLY A 176 7.87 43.52 -35.65
C GLY A 176 8.54 44.11 -34.42
N LYS A 177 9.88 44.14 -34.41
CA LYS A 177 10.67 44.83 -33.39
C LYS A 177 10.42 46.34 -33.45
N ALA A 178 9.37 46.80 -32.78
CA ALA A 178 9.17 48.20 -32.41
C ALA A 178 10.23 48.60 -31.37
N SER A 179 11.45 48.84 -31.85
CA SER A 179 12.59 49.26 -31.04
C SER A 179 12.46 50.74 -30.68
N ASN A 180 11.57 51.05 -29.74
CA ASN A 180 11.62 52.28 -28.95
C ASN A 180 11.20 51.97 -27.52
N LYS A 181 12.16 52.05 -26.60
CA LYS A 181 11.85 52.28 -25.18
C LYS A 181 11.58 53.77 -25.02
N ASP A 182 10.48 54.12 -24.36
CA ASP A 182 10.55 55.18 -23.36
C ASP A 182 9.49 54.94 -22.27
N ASP A 183 9.86 55.23 -21.03
CA ASP A 183 9.03 54.95 -19.85
C ASP A 183 8.19 56.18 -19.47
N GLN A 184 6.86 56.12 -19.64
CA GLN A 184 5.93 56.92 -18.79
C GLN A 184 4.47 56.45 -18.76
N LYS A 185 4.20 55.55 -17.82
CA LYS A 185 3.11 55.63 -16.81
C LYS A 185 2.14 56.84 -16.93
N SER A 186 0.85 56.61 -17.26
CA SER A 186 -0.32 57.08 -16.47
C SER A 186 -1.71 56.70 -17.03
N GLN A 187 -2.57 56.23 -16.12
CA GLN A 187 -4.04 56.39 -15.98
C GLN A 187 -5.00 56.61 -17.18
N ASN A 188 -5.95 55.67 -17.29
CA ASN A 188 -7.42 55.86 -17.31
C ASN A 188 -8.19 56.46 -18.51
N THR A 189 -9.50 56.17 -18.47
CA THR A 189 -10.64 56.87 -19.12
C THR A 189 -10.78 56.82 -20.65
N SER A 190 -11.43 55.73 -21.11
CA SER A 190 -12.74 55.73 -21.78
C SER A 190 -13.19 56.94 -22.64
N THR A 191 -13.73 56.63 -23.83
CA THR A 191 -15.04 57.02 -24.40
C THR A 191 -14.93 57.21 -25.93
N GLU A 192 -16.05 56.93 -26.59
CA GLU A 192 -16.33 56.86 -28.03
C GLU A 192 -15.82 58.04 -28.88
N GLY A 193 -15.42 57.74 -30.12
CA GLY A 193 -15.20 58.69 -31.21
C GLY A 193 -15.41 57.98 -32.55
N SER A 194 -16.33 58.48 -33.38
CA SER A 194 -16.77 57.83 -34.63
C SER A 194 -16.58 58.76 -35.84
N VAL A 195 -16.65 58.18 -37.05
CA VAL A 195 -16.54 58.83 -38.39
C VAL A 195 -15.20 59.56 -38.65
N THR A 196 -14.67 59.75 -39.87
CA THR A 196 -15.21 59.66 -41.25
C THR A 196 -14.25 59.04 -42.29
N ASN A 197 -14.83 58.26 -43.21
CA ASN A 197 -14.62 58.19 -44.67
C ASN A 197 -13.24 58.45 -45.33
N ASN A 198 -12.89 57.49 -46.21
CA ASN A 198 -12.47 57.63 -47.62
C ASN A 198 -11.23 58.51 -47.96
N ASN A 199 -10.27 58.02 -48.75
CA ASN A 199 -10.55 57.59 -50.14
C ASN A 199 -9.52 56.62 -50.75
N ASN A 200 -9.97 55.99 -51.82
CA ASN A 200 -9.25 55.17 -52.80
C ASN A 200 -7.84 55.67 -53.17
N ASN A 201 -6.88 54.74 -53.26
CA ASN A 201 -6.54 54.13 -54.56
C ASN A 201 -5.66 52.90 -54.35
N GLY A 202 -5.94 51.81 -55.07
CA GLY A 202 -5.05 50.66 -55.15
C GLY A 202 -4.11 50.77 -56.36
N HIS A 203 -2.96 50.12 -56.31
CA HIS A 203 -2.27 49.63 -57.51
C HIS A 203 -1.25 48.52 -57.16
N HIS A 204 -1.23 47.49 -57.99
CA HIS A 204 -0.21 46.45 -58.13
C HIS A 204 0.19 45.62 -56.90
N GLU A 205 -0.38 44.42 -56.84
CA GLU A 205 0.31 43.24 -56.32
C GLU A 205 1.67 43.09 -57.02
N ALA A 206 2.73 42.87 -56.24
CA ALA A 206 4.02 42.39 -56.73
C ALA A 206 4.14 40.88 -56.43
N ALA A 207 4.62 40.10 -57.40
CA ALA A 207 4.70 38.65 -57.29
C ALA A 207 5.59 38.20 -56.10
N PRO A 208 5.29 37.06 -55.46
CA PRO A 208 6.03 36.60 -54.28
C PRO A 208 7.48 36.27 -54.62
N SER A 209 8.41 36.88 -53.87
CA SER A 209 9.85 36.60 -54.00
C SER A 209 10.17 35.16 -53.60
N SER A 210 10.98 34.47 -54.40
CA SER A 210 11.31 33.05 -54.21
C SER A 210 12.20 32.81 -52.99
N THR A 211 11.77 31.90 -52.09
CA THR A 211 12.45 31.55 -50.83
C THR A 211 13.71 30.70 -51.03
N MET A 212 14.71 31.21 -51.75
CA MET A 212 16.03 30.59 -51.87
C MET A 212 16.93 30.99 -50.68
N GLY A 213 17.42 29.98 -49.94
CA GLY A 213 18.50 30.15 -48.96
C GLY A 213 18.11 30.52 -47.53
N GLU A 214 16.82 30.51 -47.17
CA GLU A 214 16.39 30.73 -45.79
C GLU A 214 16.87 29.60 -44.84
N MET A 215 17.32 29.95 -43.64
CA MET A 215 17.82 29.02 -42.62
C MET A 215 16.95 29.09 -41.36
N PHE A 216 16.28 27.99 -41.05
CA PHE A 216 15.47 27.85 -39.84
C PHE A 216 16.30 27.28 -38.69
N SER A 217 15.83 27.43 -37.45
CA SER A 217 16.52 26.87 -36.28
C SER A 217 15.56 26.52 -35.14
N SER A 218 15.83 25.43 -34.41
CA SER A 218 14.98 24.95 -33.32
C SER A 218 15.72 24.15 -32.25
N THR A 219 15.30 24.31 -31.00
CA THR A 219 15.72 23.51 -29.83
C THR A 219 14.94 22.19 -29.70
N ASP A 220 13.82 22.04 -30.40
CA ASP A 220 12.80 21.01 -30.12
C ASP A 220 12.27 20.28 -31.36
N ALA A 221 12.55 20.77 -32.58
CA ALA A 221 12.31 20.03 -33.82
C ALA A 221 13.01 18.66 -33.77
N TYR A 222 12.23 17.60 -33.86
CA TYR A 222 12.62 16.20 -33.67
C TYR A 222 12.70 15.44 -34.99
N MET A 223 11.85 15.77 -35.97
CA MET A 223 11.87 15.20 -37.31
C MET A 223 11.69 16.31 -38.35
N LEU A 224 12.42 16.24 -39.46
CA LEU A 224 12.29 17.17 -40.59
C LEU A 224 11.86 16.39 -41.83
N MET A 225 10.81 16.85 -42.51
CA MET A 225 10.31 16.27 -43.76
C MET A 225 10.60 17.22 -44.92
N TYR A 226 11.18 16.68 -45.98
CA TYR A 226 11.63 17.40 -47.16
C TYR A 226 11.06 16.77 -48.44
N LYS A 227 10.48 17.57 -49.34
CA LYS A 227 9.88 17.12 -50.62
C LYS A 227 10.75 17.52 -51.80
N CYS A 228 10.97 16.61 -52.74
CA CYS A 228 11.79 16.82 -53.94
C CYS A 228 11.12 17.83 -54.89
N ILE A 229 11.88 18.82 -55.39
CA ILE A 229 11.36 19.88 -56.28
C ILE A 229 12.02 19.95 -57.67
N THR A 230 13.16 19.30 -57.92
CA THR A 230 13.88 19.38 -59.23
C THR A 230 13.76 18.15 -60.13
N LYS A 231 12.81 17.25 -59.89
CA LYS A 231 12.56 16.10 -60.77
C LYS A 231 11.55 16.43 -61.85
N ASP A 232 12.07 16.86 -63.00
CA ASP A 232 11.36 16.76 -64.28
C ASP A 232 11.06 15.28 -64.56
N VAL A 233 9.81 14.89 -64.31
CA VAL A 233 9.19 13.66 -64.82
C VAL A 233 8.08 14.10 -65.77
N ASN A 234 7.88 13.36 -66.86
CA ASN A 234 6.94 13.74 -67.92
C ASN A 234 5.57 14.17 -67.36
N PRO A 235 4.92 15.24 -67.88
CA PRO A 235 3.77 15.90 -67.23
C PRO A 235 2.47 15.11 -67.10
N THR A 236 2.49 13.79 -67.30
CA THR A 236 1.31 12.94 -67.49
C THR A 236 0.71 12.42 -66.18
N GLU A 237 1.52 12.05 -65.16
CA GLU A 237 1.01 11.27 -64.01
C GLU A 237 1.48 11.66 -62.59
N SER A 238 2.53 12.46 -62.38
CA SER A 238 3.02 12.75 -61.01
C SER A 238 3.38 14.23 -60.77
N ASN A 239 2.82 14.82 -59.70
CA ASN A 239 2.97 16.19 -59.16
C ASN A 239 1.84 17.21 -59.40
N LYS A 240 0.61 16.77 -59.74
CA LYS A 240 -0.56 17.57 -59.35
C LYS A 240 -0.83 17.37 -57.86
N ILE A 241 -1.08 18.46 -57.13
CA ILE A 241 -1.88 18.38 -55.90
C ILE A 241 -3.26 17.93 -56.39
N VAL A 242 -3.64 16.69 -56.08
CA VAL A 242 -5.01 16.23 -56.28
C VAL A 242 -5.81 16.82 -55.13
N GLU A 243 -6.68 17.79 -55.44
CA GLU A 243 -7.71 18.21 -54.49
C GLU A 243 -8.57 16.99 -54.16
N ILE A 244 -8.46 16.48 -52.93
CA ILE A 244 -9.14 15.26 -52.50
C ILE A 244 -10.60 15.61 -52.17
N ASN A 245 -11.36 15.86 -53.23
CA ASN A 245 -12.81 16.01 -53.16
C ASN A 245 -13.46 14.65 -52.83
N ASN A 246 -14.65 14.69 -52.21
CA ASN A 246 -15.36 13.48 -51.76
C ASN A 246 -15.65 12.49 -52.91
N ASP A 247 -15.69 12.95 -54.16
CA ASP A 247 -15.86 12.12 -55.37
C ASP A 247 -14.70 11.13 -55.63
N LEU A 248 -13.56 11.31 -54.93
CA LEU A 248 -12.41 10.38 -54.97
C LEU A 248 -12.47 9.29 -53.90
N LEU A 249 -13.41 9.36 -52.94
CA LEU A 249 -13.66 8.29 -51.97
C LEU A 249 -14.58 7.23 -52.59
N PRO A 250 -14.25 5.93 -52.50
CA PRO A 250 -15.16 4.86 -52.89
C PRO A 250 -16.51 4.99 -52.17
N HIS A 251 -17.62 5.07 -52.90
CA HIS A 251 -18.94 5.39 -52.34
C HIS A 251 -19.32 4.56 -51.11
N HIS A 252 -19.03 3.26 -51.10
CA HIS A 252 -19.32 2.39 -49.95
C HIS A 252 -18.64 2.82 -48.63
N LEU A 253 -17.44 3.42 -48.69
CA LEU A 253 -16.76 3.99 -47.52
C LEU A 253 -17.37 5.33 -47.12
N LEU A 254 -17.79 6.15 -48.08
CA LEU A 254 -18.48 7.40 -47.81
C LEU A 254 -19.84 7.15 -47.14
N ASP A 255 -20.58 6.14 -47.61
CA ASP A 255 -21.85 5.70 -47.04
C ASP A 255 -21.66 5.16 -45.61
N GLU A 256 -20.67 4.29 -45.38
CA GLU A 256 -20.33 3.76 -44.04
C GLU A 256 -19.92 4.90 -43.08
N ILE A 257 -19.08 5.84 -43.52
CA ILE A 257 -18.70 7.04 -42.74
C ILE A 257 -19.93 7.90 -42.40
N ASN A 258 -20.87 8.06 -43.34
CA ASN A 258 -22.10 8.82 -43.11
C ASN A 258 -23.03 8.12 -42.10
N GLU A 259 -23.19 6.80 -42.18
CA GLU A 259 -23.96 6.03 -41.18
C GLU A 259 -23.35 6.10 -39.78
N LEU A 260 -22.02 5.95 -39.68
CA LEU A 260 -21.29 6.07 -38.42
C LEU A 260 -21.40 7.50 -37.83
N ASN A 261 -21.27 8.54 -38.65
CA ASN A 261 -21.44 9.93 -38.23
C ASN A 261 -22.87 10.24 -37.78
N ALA A 262 -23.89 9.71 -38.47
CA ALA A 262 -25.29 9.86 -38.08
C ALA A 262 -25.58 9.16 -36.73
N SER A 263 -25.05 7.93 -36.57
CA SER A 263 -25.14 7.16 -35.33
C SER A 263 -24.47 7.89 -34.15
N TYR A 264 -23.25 8.38 -34.35
CA TYR A 264 -22.52 9.18 -33.35
C TYR A 264 -23.26 10.48 -32.98
N THR A 265 -23.76 11.21 -33.97
CA THR A 265 -24.53 12.45 -33.76
C THR A 265 -25.78 12.18 -32.92
N LYS A 266 -26.51 11.08 -33.20
CA LYS A 266 -27.65 10.65 -32.39
C LYS A 266 -27.25 10.35 -30.94
N LEU A 267 -26.15 9.63 -30.72
CA LEU A 267 -25.64 9.32 -29.38
C LEU A 267 -25.25 10.59 -28.61
N CYS A 268 -24.64 11.59 -29.28
CA CYS A 268 -24.34 12.89 -28.69
C CYS A 268 -25.60 13.64 -28.24
N VAL A 269 -26.66 13.66 -29.06
CA VAL A 269 -27.95 14.28 -28.71
C VAL A 269 -28.62 13.56 -27.55
N GLU A 270 -28.64 12.22 -27.56
CA GLU A 270 -29.16 11.42 -26.45
C GLU A 270 -28.38 11.65 -25.14
N TYR A 271 -27.05 11.72 -25.20
CA TYR A 271 -26.20 12.00 -24.05
C TYR A 271 -26.45 13.39 -23.48
N GLN A 272 -26.51 14.42 -24.34
CA GLN A 272 -26.76 15.80 -23.93
C GLN A 272 -28.16 15.94 -23.31
N SER A 273 -29.19 15.32 -23.89
CA SER A 273 -30.54 15.28 -23.32
C SER A 273 -30.59 14.61 -21.94
N LYS A 274 -29.90 13.48 -21.75
CA LYS A 274 -29.79 12.78 -20.45
C LYS A 274 -29.05 13.65 -19.42
N LYS A 275 -27.91 14.24 -19.81
CA LYS A 275 -27.11 15.16 -18.99
C LYS A 275 -27.91 16.38 -18.51
N ASP A 276 -28.64 17.03 -19.41
CA ASP A 276 -29.43 18.22 -19.07
C ASP A 276 -30.63 17.86 -18.18
N SER A 277 -31.27 16.71 -18.42
CA SER A 277 -32.33 16.18 -17.55
C SER A 277 -31.83 15.90 -16.13
N HIS A 278 -30.66 15.27 -15.99
CA HIS A 278 -30.03 15.06 -14.68
C HIS A 278 -29.60 16.37 -14.01
N LEU A 279 -29.09 17.34 -14.76
CA LEU A 279 -28.68 18.65 -14.23
C LEU A 279 -29.89 19.47 -13.76
N ALA A 280 -31.01 19.42 -14.48
CA ALA A 280 -32.28 20.01 -14.08
C ALA A 280 -32.79 19.40 -12.76
N TYR A 281 -32.83 18.06 -12.67
CA TYR A 281 -33.24 17.36 -11.44
C TYR A 281 -32.36 17.69 -10.22
N ILE A 282 -31.03 17.74 -10.39
CA ILE A 282 -30.10 18.15 -9.33
C ILE A 282 -30.33 19.60 -8.90
N THR A 283 -30.70 20.48 -9.84
CA THR A 283 -30.98 21.90 -9.57
C THR A 283 -32.30 22.07 -8.82
N GLU A 284 -33.37 21.38 -9.24
CA GLU A 284 -34.65 21.33 -8.55
C GLU A 284 -34.49 20.80 -7.12
N ARG A 285 -33.79 19.66 -6.96
CA ARG A 285 -33.51 19.05 -5.65
C ARG A 285 -32.79 20.02 -4.71
N ARG A 286 -31.79 20.77 -5.21
CA ARG A 286 -31.09 21.81 -4.43
C ARG A 286 -32.01 22.98 -4.04
N GLN A 287 -32.90 23.41 -4.94
CA GLN A 287 -33.87 24.47 -4.66
C GLN A 287 -34.91 24.04 -3.61
N GLU A 288 -35.37 22.79 -3.69
CA GLU A 288 -36.25 22.18 -2.68
C GLU A 288 -35.58 22.13 -1.30
N VAL A 289 -34.37 21.55 -1.21
CA VAL A 289 -33.61 21.46 0.05
C VAL A 289 -33.41 22.85 0.65
N LYS A 290 -33.03 23.84 -0.17
CA LYS A 290 -32.90 25.24 0.26
C LYS A 290 -34.22 25.83 0.77
N SER A 291 -35.34 25.62 0.09
CA SER A 291 -36.63 26.19 0.50
C SER A 291 -37.08 25.65 1.85
N VAL A 292 -37.08 24.33 2.04
CA VAL A 292 -37.49 23.73 3.32
C VAL A 292 -36.54 24.12 4.44
N LEU A 293 -35.21 24.07 4.23
CA LEU A 293 -34.25 24.40 5.29
C LEU A 293 -34.23 25.90 5.66
N THR A 294 -34.64 26.79 4.76
CA THR A 294 -34.81 28.22 5.09
C THR A 294 -35.98 28.45 6.05
N GLU A 295 -37.05 27.66 5.91
CA GLU A 295 -38.26 27.74 6.74
C GLU A 295 -38.27 26.74 7.91
N ALA A 296 -37.27 25.86 7.99
CA ALA A 296 -37.20 24.76 8.97
C ALA A 296 -37.18 25.20 10.45
N PRO A 297 -36.48 26.28 10.88
CA PRO A 297 -36.41 26.63 12.28
C PRO A 297 -37.76 27.03 12.87
N ALA A 298 -38.25 26.30 13.87
CA ALA A 298 -39.33 26.78 14.73
C ALA A 298 -38.78 27.85 15.69
N GLY A 299 -39.46 29.00 15.74
CA GLY A 299 -39.10 30.14 16.55
C GLY A 299 -39.23 29.90 18.06
N PRO A 300 -38.63 30.77 18.90
CA PRO A 300 -38.70 30.66 20.36
C PRO A 300 -40.09 30.99 20.96
N GLY A 301 -41.08 31.30 20.13
CA GLY A 301 -42.49 31.49 20.50
C GLY A 301 -43.48 30.79 19.55
N ASP A 302 -43.03 29.81 18.76
CA ASP A 302 -43.92 28.98 17.94
C ASP A 302 -44.48 27.85 18.80
N ASP A 303 -45.74 27.94 19.22
CA ASP A 303 -46.43 26.86 19.95
C ASP A 303 -46.72 25.62 19.08
N SER A 304 -46.66 25.78 17.75
CA SER A 304 -46.99 24.75 16.75
C SER A 304 -45.77 24.37 15.91
N TYR A 305 -45.10 23.28 16.32
CA TYR A 305 -43.96 22.69 15.63
C TYR A 305 -44.06 21.15 15.63
N PHE A 306 -43.28 20.51 14.75
CA PHE A 306 -43.22 19.05 14.64
C PHE A 306 -41.82 18.53 14.97
N TRP A 307 -41.74 17.32 15.51
CA TRP A 307 -40.48 16.61 15.71
C TRP A 307 -40.11 15.79 14.48
N ILE A 308 -38.86 15.88 14.06
CA ILE A 308 -38.32 15.09 12.94
C ILE A 308 -36.98 14.44 13.31
N SER A 309 -36.80 13.19 12.88
CA SER A 309 -35.53 12.45 12.97
C SER A 309 -34.40 13.21 12.29
N THR A 310 -33.30 13.46 13.01
CA THR A 310 -32.10 14.12 12.46
C THR A 310 -31.41 13.23 11.43
N ASP A 311 -31.50 11.90 11.60
CA ASP A 311 -30.94 10.95 10.65
C ASP A 311 -31.74 10.91 9.35
N TRP A 312 -33.09 10.97 9.44
CA TRP A 312 -33.93 11.09 8.25
C TRP A 312 -33.71 12.44 7.54
N LEU A 313 -33.74 13.55 8.29
CA LEU A 313 -33.60 14.90 7.72
C LEU A 313 -32.24 15.08 7.02
N ARG A 314 -31.17 14.48 7.58
CA ARG A 314 -29.85 14.43 6.94
C ARG A 314 -29.85 13.57 5.68
N GLN A 315 -30.35 12.32 5.75
CA GLN A 315 -30.46 11.44 4.59
C GLN A 315 -31.31 12.05 3.47
N TRP A 316 -32.33 12.83 3.81
CA TRP A 316 -33.08 13.61 2.86
C TRP A 316 -32.21 14.73 2.27
N ALA A 317 -31.68 15.65 3.08
CA ALA A 317 -30.99 16.85 2.60
C ALA A 317 -29.73 16.58 1.77
N ASP A 318 -28.92 15.58 2.17
CA ASP A 318 -27.61 15.32 1.58
C ASP A 318 -27.68 14.48 0.28
N ASN A 319 -28.77 13.74 0.05
CA ASN A 319 -28.89 12.84 -1.09
C ASN A 319 -29.70 13.43 -2.26
N ILE A 320 -29.18 13.20 -3.48
CA ILE A 320 -29.87 13.49 -4.74
C ILE A 320 -31.16 12.66 -4.85
N THR A 321 -31.10 11.38 -4.46
CA THR A 321 -32.26 10.49 -4.29
C THR A 321 -32.55 10.35 -2.79
N PRO A 322 -33.48 11.14 -2.21
CA PRO A 322 -33.80 11.07 -0.79
C PRO A 322 -34.64 9.81 -0.44
N PRO A 323 -34.77 9.47 0.86
CA PRO A 323 -35.70 8.44 1.31
C PRO A 323 -37.15 8.73 0.87
N SER A 324 -37.92 7.67 0.57
CA SER A 324 -39.26 7.78 0.00
C SER A 324 -40.31 8.37 0.94
N SER A 325 -40.15 8.18 2.26
CA SER A 325 -41.11 8.58 3.28
C SER A 325 -40.44 8.93 4.60
N ILE A 326 -41.03 9.83 5.40
CA ILE A 326 -40.51 10.23 6.71
C ILE A 326 -40.53 9.04 7.67
N ASP A 327 -39.41 8.79 8.36
CA ASP A 327 -39.31 7.85 9.48
C ASP A 327 -38.93 8.58 10.76
N ASN A 328 -39.89 8.60 11.70
CA ASN A 328 -39.74 9.10 13.05
C ASN A 328 -39.76 7.99 14.12
N GLY A 329 -39.86 6.71 13.74
CA GLY A 329 -39.94 5.59 14.69
C GLY A 329 -38.71 5.51 15.58
N ALA A 330 -37.53 5.81 15.03
CA ALA A 330 -36.28 5.90 15.77
C ALA A 330 -36.30 6.93 16.93
N ILE A 331 -37.10 7.99 16.84
CA ILE A 331 -37.19 9.05 17.87
C ILE A 331 -38.37 8.85 18.84
N GLN A 332 -39.27 7.91 18.57
CA GLN A 332 -40.40 7.55 19.43
C GLN A 332 -39.95 6.68 20.63
N CYS A 333 -40.74 6.64 21.71
CA CYS A 333 -40.65 5.66 22.79
C CYS A 333 -41.85 4.69 22.75
N GLU A 334 -41.82 3.66 23.61
CA GLU A 334 -42.87 2.64 23.72
C GLU A 334 -44.26 3.22 24.05
N HIS A 335 -44.32 4.40 24.68
CA HIS A 335 -45.55 5.15 24.93
C HIS A 335 -46.08 5.93 23.70
N GLY A 336 -45.54 5.70 22.50
CA GLY A 336 -45.92 6.40 21.27
C GLY A 336 -45.46 7.87 21.18
N LYS A 337 -44.73 8.37 22.17
CA LYS A 337 -44.33 9.78 22.32
C LYS A 337 -42.81 9.98 22.25
N VAL A 338 -42.35 11.22 22.37
CA VAL A 338 -40.95 11.65 22.29
C VAL A 338 -40.32 11.71 23.68
N PRO A 339 -39.29 10.90 24.01
CA PRO A 339 -38.62 10.95 25.31
C PRO A 339 -37.47 11.98 25.33
N ALA A 340 -37.29 12.66 26.47
CA ALA A 340 -36.23 13.66 26.65
C ALA A 340 -34.80 13.10 26.44
N SER A 341 -34.60 11.79 26.61
CA SER A 341 -33.33 11.11 26.34
C SER A 341 -32.92 11.08 24.86
N LYS A 342 -33.86 11.29 23.92
CA LYS A 342 -33.61 11.27 22.47
C LYS A 342 -33.41 12.66 21.85
N VAL A 343 -33.35 13.74 22.64
CA VAL A 343 -33.22 15.14 22.15
C VAL A 343 -32.05 15.37 21.18
N THR A 344 -30.93 14.66 21.35
CA THR A 344 -29.79 14.75 20.41
C THR A 344 -30.07 14.19 19.01
N SER A 345 -31.01 13.25 18.89
CA SER A 345 -31.35 12.54 17.64
C SER A 345 -32.46 13.22 16.82
N MET A 346 -33.05 14.32 17.29
CA MET A 346 -34.21 14.96 16.67
C MET A 346 -34.05 16.48 16.51
N LYS A 347 -34.90 17.08 15.66
CA LYS A 347 -35.06 18.52 15.50
C LYS A 347 -36.53 18.92 15.64
N ARG A 348 -36.76 20.16 16.07
CA ARG A 348 -38.04 20.85 15.92
C ARG A 348 -38.08 21.49 14.53
N LEU A 349 -39.16 21.26 13.80
CA LEU A 349 -39.41 21.76 12.47
C LEU A 349 -40.66 22.64 12.49
N SER A 350 -40.62 23.81 11.83
CA SER A 350 -41.79 24.68 11.73
C SER A 350 -42.95 23.96 11.03
N SER A 351 -44.19 24.36 11.35
CA SER A 351 -45.38 23.78 10.73
C SER A 351 -45.40 23.93 9.20
N VAL A 352 -44.82 25.00 8.64
CA VAL A 352 -44.73 25.20 7.18
C VAL A 352 -43.75 24.21 6.55
N ALA A 353 -42.55 24.08 7.11
CA ALA A 353 -41.54 23.15 6.61
C ALA A 353 -41.96 21.68 6.80
N TRP A 354 -42.70 21.35 7.88
CA TRP A 354 -43.30 20.02 8.05
C TRP A 354 -44.32 19.71 6.95
N GLN A 355 -45.25 20.63 6.64
CA GLN A 355 -46.22 20.39 5.57
C GLN A 355 -45.55 20.23 4.19
N LYS A 356 -44.48 20.97 3.90
CA LYS A 356 -43.69 20.79 2.66
C LYS A 356 -43.07 19.38 2.54
N LEU A 357 -42.55 18.82 3.63
CA LEU A 357 -42.02 17.45 3.62
C LEU A 357 -43.14 16.41 3.61
N HIS A 358 -44.11 16.52 4.51
CA HIS A 358 -45.13 15.51 4.72
C HIS A 358 -46.09 15.38 3.52
N SER A 359 -46.39 16.47 2.81
CA SER A 359 -47.22 16.42 1.59
C SER A 359 -46.55 15.72 0.39
N LYS A 360 -45.21 15.72 0.33
CA LYS A 360 -44.44 15.11 -0.78
C LYS A 360 -43.95 13.70 -0.47
N TYR A 361 -43.56 13.43 0.79
CA TYR A 361 -42.94 12.17 1.21
C TYR A 361 -43.87 11.33 2.11
N GLY A 362 -44.83 11.93 2.82
CA GLY A 362 -45.65 11.23 3.81
C GLY A 362 -44.81 10.50 4.86
N GLY A 363 -45.30 9.36 5.35
CA GLY A 363 -44.64 8.55 6.37
C GLY A 363 -45.11 8.88 7.79
N GLY A 364 -44.25 8.71 8.78
CA GLY A 364 -44.58 8.99 10.19
C GLY A 364 -43.66 8.27 11.20
N PRO A 365 -44.08 8.17 12.46
CA PRO A 365 -45.24 8.82 13.07
C PRO A 365 -45.18 10.36 12.96
N ILE A 366 -46.35 10.98 12.88
CA ILE A 366 -46.50 12.42 13.04
C ILE A 366 -46.34 12.72 14.54
N LEU A 367 -45.43 13.62 14.90
CA LEU A 367 -45.11 13.97 16.29
C LEU A 367 -45.11 15.50 16.41
N ASN A 368 -46.02 16.06 17.20
CA ASN A 368 -46.23 17.50 17.34
C ASN A 368 -45.64 18.05 18.66
N SER A 369 -45.90 19.32 18.97
CA SER A 369 -45.39 20.01 20.17
C SER A 369 -45.87 19.40 21.49
N ASP A 370 -47.05 18.77 21.53
CA ASP A 370 -47.60 18.08 22.71
C ASP A 370 -47.11 16.63 22.89
N ASP A 371 -46.36 16.09 21.93
CA ASP A 371 -45.91 14.69 21.95
C ASP A 371 -44.67 14.42 22.82
N PHE A 372 -44.35 15.28 23.78
CA PHE A 372 -43.35 14.97 24.81
C PHE A 372 -43.86 13.90 25.80
N CYS A 373 -43.01 12.91 26.11
CA CYS A 373 -43.38 11.78 26.96
C CYS A 373 -43.11 12.07 28.45
N MET A 374 -44.18 12.44 29.17
CA MET A 374 -44.10 12.70 30.61
C MET A 374 -43.74 11.47 31.46
N GLU A 375 -44.14 10.26 31.07
CA GLU A 375 -43.77 9.05 31.85
C GLU A 375 -42.27 8.76 31.73
N CYS A 376 -41.70 8.78 30.52
CA CYS A 376 -40.25 8.67 30.34
C CYS A 376 -39.47 9.79 31.06
N LEU A 377 -40.04 11.00 31.18
CA LEU A 377 -39.44 12.08 31.96
C LEU A 377 -39.49 11.81 33.47
N LYS A 378 -40.64 11.36 34.00
CA LYS A 378 -40.79 10.94 35.39
C LYS A 378 -39.85 9.79 35.74
N ASP A 379 -39.73 8.79 34.87
CA ASP A 379 -38.90 7.61 35.12
C ASP A 379 -37.41 7.93 35.02
N GLY A 380 -37.01 8.84 34.11
CA GLY A 380 -35.68 9.44 34.11
C GLY A 380 -35.38 10.20 35.41
N ALA A 381 -36.34 10.99 35.90
CA ALA A 381 -36.19 11.73 37.16
C ALA A 381 -36.12 10.82 38.40
N LYS A 382 -37.00 9.80 38.49
CA LYS A 382 -36.93 8.75 39.53
C LYS A 382 -35.56 8.08 39.51
N SER A 383 -35.10 7.65 38.34
CA SER A 383 -33.80 6.98 38.16
C SER A 383 -32.62 7.86 38.58
N ALA A 384 -32.65 9.16 38.24
CA ALA A 384 -31.63 10.12 38.66
C ALA A 384 -31.59 10.28 40.19
N VAL A 385 -32.75 10.51 40.82
CA VAL A 385 -32.86 10.65 42.29
C VAL A 385 -32.41 9.38 43.00
N SER A 386 -32.83 8.19 42.54
CA SER A 386 -32.37 6.91 43.09
C SER A 386 -30.86 6.73 42.94
N ALA A 387 -30.27 7.15 41.82
CA ALA A 387 -28.82 7.11 41.61
C ALA A 387 -28.06 8.08 42.51
N ASP A 388 -28.59 9.27 42.82
CA ASP A 388 -27.98 10.20 43.77
C ASP A 388 -28.08 9.70 45.22
N VAL A 389 -29.24 9.18 45.65
CA VAL A 389 -29.38 8.54 46.97
C VAL A 389 -28.41 7.35 47.12
N TYR A 390 -28.19 6.57 46.05
CA TYR A 390 -27.17 5.52 46.04
C TYR A 390 -25.74 6.10 46.09
N ARG A 391 -25.44 7.19 45.36
CA ARG A 391 -24.12 7.86 45.39
C ARG A 391 -23.77 8.36 46.80
N GLU A 392 -24.72 9.01 47.48
CA GLU A 392 -24.54 9.51 48.86
C GLU A 392 -24.32 8.38 49.87
N ARG A 393 -25.18 7.35 49.87
CA ARG A 393 -25.04 6.18 50.75
C ARG A 393 -23.74 5.42 50.49
N ARG A 394 -23.31 5.30 49.23
CA ARG A 394 -22.01 4.72 48.87
C ARG A 394 -20.85 5.57 49.37
N ALA A 395 -20.96 6.90 49.38
CA ALA A 395 -19.92 7.79 49.88
C ALA A 395 -19.73 7.66 51.40
N SER A 396 -20.82 7.62 52.18
CA SER A 396 -20.74 7.48 53.64
C SER A 396 -20.23 6.10 54.09
N LEU A 397 -20.59 5.02 53.38
CA LEU A 397 -20.15 3.66 53.69
C LEU A 397 -18.75 3.31 53.16
N LYS A 398 -18.14 4.18 52.34
CA LYS A 398 -16.81 3.97 51.73
C LYS A 398 -15.71 3.77 52.78
N THR A 399 -15.74 4.53 53.87
CA THR A 399 -14.76 4.45 54.96
C THR A 399 -14.83 3.14 55.72
N LEU A 400 -16.03 2.59 55.95
CA LEU A 400 -16.23 1.28 56.57
C LEU A 400 -15.70 0.15 55.69
N ALA A 401 -15.89 0.24 54.38
CA ALA A 401 -15.32 -0.72 53.42
C ALA A 401 -13.78 -0.67 53.38
N GLU A 402 -13.19 0.52 53.47
CA GLU A 402 -11.74 0.70 53.53
C GLU A 402 -11.15 0.19 54.87
N ALA A 403 -11.83 0.44 55.99
CA ALA A 403 -11.46 -0.09 57.31
C ALA A 403 -11.54 -1.64 57.35
N ALA A 404 -12.61 -2.23 56.83
CA ALA A 404 -12.76 -3.69 56.73
C ALA A 404 -11.64 -4.33 55.90
N LEU A 405 -11.27 -3.75 54.75
CA LEU A 405 -10.15 -4.24 53.94
C LEU A 405 -8.79 -4.21 54.67
N ALA A 406 -8.61 -3.27 55.58
CA ALA A 406 -7.45 -3.17 56.47
C ALA A 406 -7.47 -4.15 57.66
N GLY A 407 -8.61 -4.82 57.90
CA GLY A 407 -8.82 -5.75 59.02
C GLY A 407 -9.57 -5.15 60.23
N ASN A 408 -9.92 -3.87 60.17
CA ASN A 408 -10.58 -3.15 61.26
C ASN A 408 -12.11 -3.21 61.09
N CYS A 409 -12.71 -4.35 61.43
CA CYS A 409 -14.17 -4.45 61.58
C CYS A 409 -14.59 -4.02 63.00
N PRO A 410 -15.63 -3.19 63.17
CA PRO A 410 -16.23 -2.92 64.49
C PRO A 410 -16.78 -4.18 65.16
N ASP A 411 -16.83 -4.18 66.49
CA ASP A 411 -17.48 -5.24 67.28
C ASP A 411 -18.99 -5.27 67.00
N GLY A 412 -19.50 -6.43 66.59
CA GLY A 412 -20.92 -6.62 66.27
C GLY A 412 -21.19 -7.71 65.23
N PRO A 413 -22.45 -7.87 64.78
CA PRO A 413 -22.81 -8.76 63.68
C PRO A 413 -22.05 -8.37 62.41
N SER A 414 -21.45 -9.37 61.78
CA SER A 414 -20.50 -9.19 60.67
C SER A 414 -20.55 -10.37 59.71
N TYR A 415 -20.22 -10.10 58.44
CA TYR A 415 -20.46 -11.00 57.31
C TYR A 415 -19.23 -11.09 56.41
N PHE A 416 -18.92 -12.29 55.90
CA PHE A 416 -17.83 -12.52 54.97
C PHE A 416 -18.22 -12.19 53.53
N ILE A 417 -17.48 -11.27 52.91
CA ILE A 417 -17.58 -10.98 51.47
C ILE A 417 -16.23 -11.13 50.78
N SER A 418 -16.24 -11.25 49.46
CA SER A 418 -15.03 -11.38 48.66
C SER A 418 -14.17 -10.11 48.73
N LYS A 419 -12.91 -10.27 49.14
CA LYS A 419 -11.92 -9.21 49.27
C LYS A 419 -11.56 -8.60 47.91
N THR A 420 -11.59 -9.40 46.83
CA THR A 420 -11.42 -8.87 45.47
C THR A 420 -12.66 -8.08 45.05
N TRP A 421 -13.86 -8.59 45.31
CA TRP A 421 -15.11 -7.90 44.98
C TRP A 421 -15.22 -6.53 45.66
N LEU A 422 -14.99 -6.45 46.98
CA LEU A 422 -15.05 -5.18 47.72
C LEU A 422 -13.98 -4.19 47.23
N THR A 423 -12.78 -4.66 46.91
CA THR A 423 -11.70 -3.83 46.33
C THR A 423 -12.09 -3.27 44.96
N HIS A 424 -12.81 -4.05 44.13
CA HIS A 424 -13.34 -3.55 42.85
C HIS A 424 -14.49 -2.57 43.07
N TRP A 425 -15.45 -2.88 43.95
CA TRP A 425 -16.58 -2.01 44.29
C TRP A 425 -16.12 -0.62 44.78
N LEU A 426 -15.10 -0.55 45.63
CA LEU A 426 -14.50 0.72 46.06
C LEU A 426 -13.90 1.55 44.90
N ARG A 427 -13.32 0.88 43.90
CA ARG A 427 -12.59 1.53 42.80
C ARG A 427 -13.46 1.95 41.62
N ARG A 428 -14.74 1.53 41.54
CA ARG A 428 -15.67 1.95 40.47
C ARG A 428 -15.90 3.47 40.52
N LYS A 429 -15.62 4.15 39.40
CA LYS A 429 -15.95 5.59 39.22
C LYS A 429 -17.44 5.77 38.92
N ASN A 430 -17.95 5.03 37.93
CA ASN A 430 -19.36 4.98 37.57
C ASN A 430 -19.96 3.68 38.13
N ALA A 431 -21.18 3.72 38.67
CA ALA A 431 -21.80 2.56 39.33
C ALA A 431 -22.64 1.70 38.37
N ASP A 432 -22.93 2.24 37.19
CA ASP A 432 -24.02 1.82 36.31
C ASP A 432 -23.55 0.96 35.13
N ILE A 433 -22.23 0.74 35.04
CA ILE A 433 -21.57 -0.07 33.99
C ILE A 433 -21.22 -1.45 34.58
N PRO A 434 -21.75 -2.55 34.03
CA PRO A 434 -21.38 -3.90 34.45
C PRO A 434 -19.90 -4.24 34.22
N SER A 435 -19.40 -5.22 34.97
CA SER A 435 -18.00 -5.67 34.97
C SER A 435 -17.91 -7.16 35.33
N ASP A 436 -16.85 -7.86 34.90
CA ASP A 436 -16.61 -9.30 35.18
C ASP A 436 -16.60 -9.70 36.68
N GLY A 437 -16.66 -8.72 37.60
CA GLY A 437 -16.89 -8.94 39.03
C GLY A 437 -18.37 -9.08 39.44
N ASP A 438 -19.35 -9.00 38.53
CA ASP A 438 -20.79 -8.88 38.85
C ASP A 438 -21.52 -10.22 39.13
N ASN A 439 -20.76 -11.21 39.60
CA ASN A 439 -21.31 -12.42 40.24
C ASN A 439 -21.78 -12.16 41.69
N GLY A 440 -21.62 -10.94 42.21
CA GLY A 440 -22.09 -10.54 43.53
C GLY A 440 -21.04 -10.72 44.66
N PRO A 441 -21.29 -10.13 45.84
CA PRO A 441 -20.28 -9.98 46.89
C PRO A 441 -19.81 -11.31 47.52
N THR A 442 -20.65 -12.34 47.50
CA THR A 442 -20.39 -13.64 48.14
C THR A 442 -20.13 -14.80 47.19
N SER A 443 -20.38 -14.65 45.88
CA SER A 443 -20.24 -15.76 44.90
C SER A 443 -18.84 -16.39 44.87
N ALA A 444 -17.77 -15.59 44.94
CA ALA A 444 -16.40 -16.11 45.00
C ALA A 444 -16.03 -16.82 46.32
N LEU A 445 -16.96 -16.87 47.28
CA LEU A 445 -16.87 -17.60 48.55
C LEU A 445 -17.84 -18.80 48.60
N ARG A 446 -18.60 -19.08 47.54
CA ARG A 446 -19.49 -20.24 47.42
C ARG A 446 -18.78 -21.37 46.66
N CYS A 447 -18.80 -22.58 47.18
CA CYS A 447 -18.27 -23.76 46.48
C CYS A 447 -19.33 -24.37 45.53
N CYS A 448 -18.92 -25.30 44.68
CA CYS A 448 -19.83 -26.04 43.79
C CYS A 448 -20.88 -26.90 44.53
N HIS A 449 -20.66 -27.22 45.80
CA HIS A 449 -21.63 -27.92 46.66
C HIS A 449 -22.69 -26.96 47.27
N GLY A 450 -22.52 -25.64 47.10
CA GLY A 450 -23.40 -24.60 47.63
C GLY A 450 -22.89 -23.93 48.92
N ASP A 451 -22.01 -24.60 49.66
CA ASP A 451 -21.48 -24.16 50.96
C ASP A 451 -20.37 -23.08 50.87
N PHE A 452 -19.93 -22.61 52.04
CA PHE A 452 -18.85 -21.65 52.22
C PHE A 452 -17.47 -22.27 51.87
N LEU A 453 -16.73 -21.63 50.97
CA LEU A 453 -15.48 -22.14 50.40
C LEU A 453 -14.28 -21.92 51.37
N PRO A 454 -13.38 -22.92 51.55
CA PRO A 454 -12.24 -22.78 52.46
C PRO A 454 -11.23 -21.70 52.02
N GLU A 455 -10.61 -21.02 52.98
CA GLU A 455 -9.75 -19.84 52.73
C GLU A 455 -8.49 -20.15 51.90
N HIS A 456 -8.02 -21.40 51.93
CA HIS A 456 -6.89 -21.88 51.15
C HIS A 456 -7.26 -22.24 49.70
N ALA A 457 -8.55 -22.21 49.34
CA ALA A 457 -9.00 -22.44 47.98
C ALA A 457 -8.61 -21.25 47.05
N PRO A 458 -8.20 -21.51 45.80
CA PRO A 458 -7.91 -20.45 44.84
C PRO A 458 -9.09 -19.48 44.65
N GLY A 459 -8.89 -18.20 44.94
CA GLY A 459 -9.91 -17.15 44.78
C GLY A 459 -10.73 -16.83 46.03
N ALA A 460 -10.79 -17.72 47.03
CA ALA A 460 -11.62 -17.60 48.24
C ALA A 460 -11.17 -16.54 49.27
N LYS A 461 -10.47 -15.49 48.82
CA LYS A 461 -9.99 -14.41 49.69
C LYS A 461 -11.16 -13.58 50.19
N ARG A 462 -11.50 -13.77 51.47
CA ARG A 462 -12.59 -13.11 52.17
C ARG A 462 -12.13 -11.91 53.01
N VAL A 463 -13.10 -11.10 53.40
CA VAL A 463 -12.99 -10.01 54.38
C VAL A 463 -14.31 -9.96 55.16
N SER A 464 -14.25 -9.79 56.47
CA SER A 464 -15.47 -9.58 57.28
C SER A 464 -15.84 -8.10 57.27
N VAL A 465 -17.12 -7.80 57.05
CA VAL A 465 -17.69 -6.45 57.04
C VAL A 465 -18.81 -6.31 58.09
N PRO A 466 -18.99 -5.14 58.72
CA PRO A 466 -20.07 -4.91 59.66
C PRO A 466 -21.44 -4.95 58.95
N GLU A 467 -22.47 -5.37 59.68
CA GLU A 467 -23.84 -5.54 59.19
C GLU A 467 -24.37 -4.33 58.37
N ILE A 468 -24.15 -3.09 58.81
CA ILE A 468 -24.61 -1.89 58.09
C ILE A 468 -24.04 -1.76 56.67
N LEU A 469 -22.80 -2.22 56.45
CA LEU A 469 -22.20 -2.28 55.12
C LEU A 469 -22.72 -3.49 54.33
N TRP A 470 -22.90 -4.64 54.98
CA TRP A 470 -23.48 -5.83 54.36
C TRP A 470 -24.89 -5.57 53.83
N LEU A 471 -25.80 -5.03 54.65
CA LEU A 471 -27.20 -4.77 54.28
C LEU A 471 -27.31 -3.83 53.06
N PHE A 472 -26.47 -2.80 52.99
CA PHE A 472 -26.41 -1.91 51.81
C PHE A 472 -25.93 -2.64 50.55
N LEU A 473 -24.86 -3.43 50.64
CA LEU A 473 -24.32 -4.21 49.52
C LEU A 473 -25.28 -5.33 49.08
N TYR A 474 -26.07 -5.87 50.02
CA TYR A 474 -27.10 -6.87 49.77
C TYR A 474 -28.30 -6.27 49.03
N GLN A 475 -28.91 -5.21 49.59
CA GLN A 475 -30.05 -4.52 48.97
C GLN A 475 -29.74 -4.09 47.52
N THR A 476 -28.59 -3.45 47.31
CA THR A 476 -28.20 -2.88 46.01
C THR A 476 -27.82 -3.93 44.95
N VAL A 477 -27.70 -5.21 45.34
CA VAL A 477 -27.56 -6.37 44.44
C VAL A 477 -28.90 -7.07 44.24
N HIS A 478 -29.70 -7.24 45.30
CA HIS A 478 -31.05 -7.83 45.22
C HIS A 478 -32.00 -7.03 44.32
N GLU A 479 -31.95 -5.69 44.36
CA GLU A 479 -32.69 -4.80 43.47
C GLU A 479 -32.33 -4.98 41.97
N LYS A 480 -31.28 -5.75 41.64
CA LYS A 480 -30.83 -6.03 40.27
C LYS A 480 -30.80 -7.52 39.90
N LYS A 481 -30.74 -8.44 40.88
CA LYS A 481 -30.80 -9.91 40.72
C LYS A 481 -31.47 -10.53 41.95
N ALA A 482 -32.68 -11.06 41.78
CA ALA A 482 -33.56 -11.39 42.90
C ALA A 482 -33.16 -12.63 43.74
N ASP A 483 -32.45 -13.62 43.17
CA ASP A 483 -32.61 -15.02 43.65
C ASP A 483 -31.31 -15.86 43.80
N ASP A 484 -30.13 -15.23 43.95
CA ASP A 484 -28.85 -15.99 43.97
C ASP A 484 -27.76 -15.47 44.95
N THR A 485 -28.12 -14.54 45.86
CA THR A 485 -27.15 -13.96 46.82
C THR A 485 -27.21 -14.65 48.18
N VAL A 486 -26.31 -15.62 48.40
CA VAL A 486 -26.16 -16.32 49.69
C VAL A 486 -25.45 -15.44 50.72
N THR A 487 -25.94 -15.44 51.96
CA THR A 487 -25.35 -14.81 53.15
C THR A 487 -24.31 -15.72 53.83
N PHE A 488 -23.19 -15.16 54.27
CA PHE A 488 -22.20 -15.86 55.09
C PHE A 488 -21.84 -15.00 56.33
N PRO A 489 -22.46 -15.23 57.50
CA PRO A 489 -22.07 -14.54 58.74
C PRO A 489 -20.69 -15.01 59.25
N SER A 490 -20.09 -14.27 60.17
CA SER A 490 -18.71 -14.52 60.65
C SER A 490 -18.47 -15.87 61.36
N ASP A 491 -19.52 -16.63 61.69
CA ASP A 491 -19.46 -17.99 62.24
C ASP A 491 -19.51 -19.11 61.17
N SER A 492 -19.66 -18.77 59.89
CA SER A 492 -19.79 -19.72 58.77
C SER A 492 -18.63 -20.74 58.71
N HIS A 493 -18.94 -22.02 58.86
CA HIS A 493 -17.96 -23.11 58.75
C HIS A 493 -17.60 -23.44 57.29
N PRO A 494 -16.32 -23.71 56.96
CA PRO A 494 -15.93 -24.11 55.59
C PRO A 494 -16.44 -25.50 55.18
N CYS A 495 -16.75 -25.67 53.89
CA CYS A 495 -17.13 -26.94 53.27
C CYS A 495 -16.09 -28.04 53.54
N GLU A 496 -16.50 -29.13 54.19
CA GLU A 496 -15.60 -30.23 54.56
C GLU A 496 -15.00 -30.93 53.33
N THR A 497 -15.81 -31.16 52.29
CA THR A 497 -15.38 -31.86 51.06
C THR A 497 -14.22 -31.12 50.39
N CYS A 498 -14.38 -29.82 50.12
CA CYS A 498 -13.31 -29.01 49.55
C CYS A 498 -12.10 -28.88 50.50
N SER A 499 -12.32 -28.87 51.82
CA SER A 499 -11.22 -28.84 52.81
C SER A 499 -10.37 -30.10 52.76
N ARG A 500 -11.00 -31.27 52.56
CA ARG A 500 -10.35 -32.58 52.41
C ARG A 500 -9.54 -32.64 51.12
N GLU A 501 -10.17 -32.32 49.99
CA GLU A 501 -9.55 -32.33 48.65
C GLU A 501 -8.31 -31.41 48.57
N LEU A 502 -8.38 -30.21 49.14
CA LEU A 502 -7.25 -29.26 49.16
C LEU A 502 -6.06 -29.79 49.99
N SER A 503 -6.34 -30.54 51.07
CA SER A 503 -5.31 -31.19 51.89
C SER A 503 -4.63 -32.34 51.14
N ASP A 504 -5.42 -33.19 50.47
CA ASP A 504 -4.91 -34.30 49.65
C ASP A 504 -4.02 -33.79 48.50
N VAL A 505 -4.47 -32.74 47.78
CA VAL A 505 -3.68 -32.09 46.72
C VAL A 505 -2.37 -31.50 47.25
N ALA A 506 -2.38 -30.87 48.43
CA ALA A 506 -1.17 -30.35 49.06
C ALA A 506 -0.15 -31.46 49.39
N SER A 507 -0.62 -32.63 49.83
CA SER A 507 0.26 -33.78 50.09
C SER A 507 0.94 -34.32 48.82
N VAL A 508 0.22 -34.35 47.69
CA VAL A 508 0.75 -34.80 46.39
C VAL A 508 1.77 -33.81 45.84
N GLU A 509 1.51 -32.51 45.96
CA GLU A 509 2.42 -31.42 45.61
C GLU A 509 3.79 -31.56 46.30
N VAL A 510 3.82 -31.82 47.61
CA VAL A 510 5.07 -31.97 48.40
C VAL A 510 5.90 -33.14 47.89
N ASN A 511 5.27 -34.31 47.68
CA ASN A 511 5.93 -35.48 47.12
C ASN A 511 6.51 -35.21 45.71
N LEU A 512 5.74 -34.53 44.86
CA LEU A 512 6.14 -34.19 43.50
C LEU A 512 7.32 -33.19 43.47
N ARG A 513 7.39 -32.25 44.44
CA ARG A 513 8.52 -31.32 44.62
C ARG A 513 9.81 -32.07 44.99
N ALA A 514 9.73 -33.06 45.90
CA ALA A 514 10.90 -33.88 46.28
C ALA A 514 11.48 -34.69 45.11
N VAL A 515 10.62 -35.32 44.28
CA VAL A 515 11.05 -36.06 43.08
C VAL A 515 11.73 -35.12 42.07
N LYS A 516 11.17 -33.93 41.84
CA LYS A 516 11.73 -32.92 40.92
C LYS A 516 13.10 -32.40 41.41
N LEU A 517 13.33 -32.30 42.72
CA LEU A 517 14.62 -31.92 43.30
C LEU A 517 15.70 -33.00 43.07
N LYS A 518 15.37 -34.28 43.32
CA LYS A 518 16.27 -35.42 43.10
C LYS A 518 16.69 -35.57 41.63
N GLN A 519 15.79 -35.29 40.68
CA GLN A 519 16.13 -35.20 39.25
C GLN A 519 17.16 -34.10 38.97
N ARG A 520 16.97 -32.87 39.50
CA ARG A 520 17.88 -31.73 39.28
C ARG A 520 19.31 -32.06 39.75
N GLN A 521 19.47 -32.63 40.94
CA GLN A 521 20.77 -33.03 41.50
C GLN A 521 21.49 -34.07 40.63
N ASN A 522 20.77 -34.95 39.94
CA ASN A 522 21.38 -35.94 39.04
C ASN A 522 21.81 -35.31 37.71
N HIS A 523 21.04 -34.35 37.17
CA HIS A 523 21.43 -33.61 35.96
C HIS A 523 22.68 -32.74 36.20
N GLU A 524 22.80 -32.13 37.37
CA GLU A 524 23.95 -31.30 37.76
C GLU A 524 25.26 -32.11 37.85
N LYS A 525 25.21 -33.36 38.32
CA LYS A 525 26.34 -34.30 38.29
C LYS A 525 26.76 -34.65 36.86
N LEU A 526 25.80 -34.86 35.96
CA LEU A 526 26.05 -35.13 34.55
C LEU A 526 26.71 -33.93 33.84
N ILE A 527 26.25 -32.71 34.11
CA ILE A 527 26.83 -31.48 33.54
C ILE A 527 28.27 -31.28 34.07
N SER A 528 28.47 -31.36 35.39
CA SER A 528 29.79 -31.18 36.04
C SER A 528 30.80 -32.32 35.81
N GLY A 529 30.51 -33.26 34.90
CA GLY A 529 31.45 -34.30 34.47
C GLY A 529 31.71 -35.41 35.51
N LYS A 530 31.00 -35.40 36.65
CA LYS A 530 31.18 -36.35 37.74
C LYS A 530 30.50 -37.68 37.41
N SER A 531 31.18 -38.79 37.72
CA SER A 531 30.60 -40.13 37.58
C SER A 531 29.48 -40.36 38.59
N PHE A 532 28.55 -41.26 38.25
CA PHE A 532 27.49 -41.73 39.12
C PHE A 532 27.68 -43.24 39.36
N ALA A 533 27.29 -43.71 40.55
CA ALA A 533 27.32 -45.14 40.85
C ALA A 533 26.28 -45.89 40.00
N LEU A 534 26.70 -47.02 39.43
CA LEU A 534 25.83 -47.94 38.71
C LEU A 534 25.40 -49.05 39.67
N HIS A 535 24.09 -49.24 39.82
CA HIS A 535 23.46 -50.20 40.72
C HIS A 535 22.82 -51.36 39.94
N PRO A 536 22.92 -52.62 40.42
CA PRO A 536 22.24 -53.75 39.79
C PRO A 536 20.73 -53.53 39.63
N GLY A 537 20.15 -54.07 38.54
CA GLY A 537 18.71 -53.99 38.26
C GLY A 537 18.21 -52.70 37.58
N GLN A 538 19.05 -51.69 37.38
CA GLN A 538 18.68 -50.46 36.66
C GLN A 538 19.17 -50.45 35.19
N LYS A 539 18.44 -49.73 34.31
CA LYS A 539 18.81 -49.47 32.91
C LYS A 539 19.63 -48.16 32.81
N TYR A 540 20.70 -48.11 32.01
CA TYR A 540 21.73 -47.03 32.07
C TYR A 540 22.23 -46.47 30.73
N TYR A 541 22.74 -45.22 30.70
CA TYR A 541 23.30 -44.53 29.49
C TYR A 541 24.71 -43.88 29.66
N LEU A 542 25.65 -43.67 28.69
CA LEU A 542 25.92 -44.19 27.31
C LEU A 542 25.45 -43.28 26.17
N VAL A 543 25.89 -42.06 26.29
CA VAL A 543 25.96 -41.07 25.23
C VAL A 543 27.41 -41.04 24.71
N PRO A 544 27.68 -40.84 23.40
CA PRO A 544 29.05 -40.64 22.90
C PRO A 544 29.75 -39.51 23.68
N SER A 545 30.99 -39.74 24.11
CA SER A 545 31.69 -38.83 25.01
C SER A 545 32.11 -37.51 24.34
N SER A 546 32.29 -37.50 23.02
CA SER A 546 32.44 -36.29 22.19
C SER A 546 31.17 -35.44 22.28
N TRP A 547 30.03 -35.98 21.83
CA TRP A 547 28.71 -35.36 21.90
C TRP A 547 28.41 -34.81 23.31
N LEU A 548 28.68 -35.59 24.35
CA LEU A 548 28.41 -35.18 25.74
C LEU A 548 29.38 -34.09 26.24
N SER A 549 30.55 -33.93 25.61
CA SER A 549 31.49 -32.85 25.92
C SER A 549 31.17 -31.58 25.14
N GLU A 550 30.75 -31.70 23.88
CA GLU A 550 30.22 -30.60 23.06
C GLU A 550 28.96 -30.00 23.70
N TRP A 551 27.97 -30.82 24.05
CA TRP A 551 26.75 -30.38 24.72
C TRP A 551 26.99 -29.82 26.13
N ARG A 552 27.99 -30.33 26.87
CA ARG A 552 28.43 -29.69 28.11
C ARG A 552 28.98 -28.29 27.84
N ALA A 553 29.97 -28.18 26.93
CA ALA A 553 30.61 -26.91 26.61
C ALA A 553 29.58 -25.84 26.20
N TYR A 554 28.64 -26.20 25.31
CA TYR A 554 27.54 -25.35 24.88
C TYR A 554 26.62 -24.92 26.04
N ILE A 555 26.18 -25.84 26.91
CA ILE A 555 25.33 -25.52 28.08
C ILE A 555 26.07 -24.71 29.16
N THR A 556 27.39 -24.87 29.28
CA THR A 556 28.22 -24.12 30.24
C THR A 556 28.79 -22.80 29.69
N ALA A 557 28.58 -22.48 28.41
CA ALA A 557 29.06 -21.24 27.81
C ALA A 557 28.26 -20.04 28.33
N THR A 558 28.93 -19.11 29.02
CA THR A 558 28.32 -17.90 29.59
C THR A 558 28.99 -16.64 29.07
N GLY A 559 28.21 -15.66 28.62
CA GLY A 559 28.70 -14.36 28.15
C GLY A 559 28.67 -14.20 26.63
N LYS A 560 29.46 -13.23 26.11
CA LYS A 560 29.37 -12.75 24.71
C LYS A 560 29.72 -13.78 23.62
N ASN A 561 30.24 -14.95 23.98
CA ASN A 561 30.70 -15.97 23.02
C ASN A 561 29.62 -17.01 22.66
N ILE A 562 28.39 -16.90 23.18
CA ILE A 562 27.30 -17.85 22.88
C ILE A 562 26.93 -17.82 21.38
N SER A 563 26.87 -16.63 20.77
CA SER A 563 26.43 -16.45 19.37
C SER A 563 27.41 -16.94 18.30
N SER A 564 28.61 -17.39 18.68
CA SER A 564 29.64 -17.92 17.76
C SER A 564 29.95 -19.41 17.97
N LEU A 565 29.29 -20.06 18.94
CA LEU A 565 29.33 -21.52 19.11
C LEU A 565 28.24 -22.17 18.26
N PRO A 566 28.58 -23.04 17.29
CA PRO A 566 27.56 -23.76 16.51
C PRO A 566 26.75 -24.69 17.41
N GLU A 567 25.45 -24.83 17.14
CA GLU A 567 24.58 -25.71 17.92
C GLU A 567 25.05 -27.18 17.77
N PRO A 568 25.40 -27.88 18.87
CA PRO A 568 25.94 -29.23 18.79
C PRO A 568 24.88 -30.22 18.30
N GLN A 569 25.30 -31.18 17.48
CA GLN A 569 24.40 -32.08 16.73
C GLN A 569 23.46 -32.88 17.65
N THR A 570 22.36 -33.39 17.10
CA THR A 570 21.46 -34.27 17.85
C THR A 570 22.13 -35.62 18.17
N LEU A 571 21.75 -36.22 19.31
CA LEU A 571 22.31 -37.51 19.74
C LEU A 571 22.12 -38.61 18.70
N GLU A 572 21.01 -38.57 17.96
CA GLU A 572 20.68 -39.57 16.95
C GLU A 572 21.54 -39.45 15.68
N ALA A 573 21.95 -38.24 15.29
CA ALA A 573 22.89 -38.04 14.19
C ALA A 573 24.27 -38.66 14.52
N VAL A 574 24.79 -38.38 15.72
CA VAL A 574 26.09 -38.94 16.17
C VAL A 574 25.99 -40.42 16.54
N ALA A 575 24.82 -40.93 16.91
CA ALA A 575 24.62 -42.38 17.12
C ALA A 575 24.68 -43.16 15.80
N ARG A 576 24.15 -42.62 14.70
CA ARG A 576 24.15 -43.30 13.38
C ARG A 576 25.56 -43.48 12.84
N SER A 577 26.46 -42.49 12.97
CA SER A 577 27.86 -42.61 12.51
C SER A 577 28.72 -43.59 13.31
N LEU A 578 28.21 -44.13 14.42
CA LEU A 578 28.86 -45.18 15.20
C LEU A 578 28.34 -46.59 14.86
N ILE A 579 27.36 -46.70 13.96
CA ILE A 579 26.68 -47.95 13.58
C ILE A 579 27.00 -48.27 12.12
N CYS A 580 27.32 -49.54 11.84
CA CYS A 580 27.50 -50.03 10.48
C CYS A 580 26.13 -50.13 9.78
N GLU A 581 25.88 -49.25 8.81
CA GLU A 581 24.58 -49.15 8.11
C GLU A 581 24.09 -50.48 7.54
N LYS A 582 24.98 -51.30 6.97
CA LYS A 582 24.65 -52.62 6.40
C LYS A 582 24.30 -53.69 7.43
N HIS A 583 24.64 -53.52 8.71
CA HIS A 583 24.55 -54.57 9.73
C HIS A 583 23.86 -54.15 11.03
N SER A 584 23.51 -52.87 11.18
CA SER A 584 22.86 -52.28 12.37
C SER A 584 23.56 -52.56 13.72
N ARG A 585 24.88 -52.82 13.68
CA ARG A 585 25.75 -53.07 14.85
C ARG A 585 26.77 -51.95 14.98
N LEU A 586 27.28 -51.72 16.19
CA LEU A 586 28.38 -50.76 16.40
C LEU A 586 29.61 -51.11 15.54
N LEU A 587 30.28 -50.06 15.04
CA LEU A 587 31.55 -50.15 14.32
C LEU A 587 32.74 -50.53 15.23
N GLN A 588 32.62 -50.33 16.54
CA GLN A 588 33.62 -50.69 17.54
C GLN A 588 32.97 -51.38 18.74
N ARG A 589 33.70 -52.31 19.38
CA ARG A 589 33.25 -52.99 20.60
C ARG A 589 33.35 -52.03 21.81
N PRO A 590 32.30 -51.86 22.63
CA PRO A 590 32.40 -51.12 23.89
C PRO A 590 33.43 -51.75 24.85
N LEU A 591 34.18 -50.91 25.58
CA LEU A 591 35.12 -51.37 26.61
C LEU A 591 34.40 -52.15 27.72
N ASP A 592 35.00 -53.27 28.14
CA ASP A 592 34.40 -54.18 29.13
C ASP A 592 34.18 -53.47 30.50
N LEU A 593 33.13 -53.91 31.19
CA LEU A 593 32.75 -53.43 32.52
C LEU A 593 33.15 -54.45 33.61
N VAL A 594 33.58 -53.95 34.76
CA VAL A 594 34.04 -54.75 35.91
C VAL A 594 33.31 -54.30 37.17
N LEU A 595 32.73 -55.25 37.92
CA LEU A 595 32.15 -54.98 39.24
C LEU A 595 33.27 -54.90 40.29
N LYS A 596 33.39 -53.77 41.00
CA LYS A 596 34.39 -53.57 42.06
C LYS A 596 33.74 -52.91 43.27
N ARG A 597 33.76 -53.60 44.42
CA ARG A 597 33.13 -53.14 45.68
C ARG A 597 31.66 -52.69 45.50
N GLY A 598 30.85 -53.52 44.83
CA GLY A 598 29.41 -53.26 44.63
C GLY A 598 29.05 -52.20 43.58
N SER A 599 30.04 -51.54 42.95
CA SER A 599 29.83 -50.57 41.87
C SER A 599 30.42 -51.08 40.55
N ILE A 600 29.75 -50.81 39.43
CA ILE A 600 30.23 -51.22 38.08
C ILE A 600 31.10 -50.11 37.49
N ILE A 601 32.30 -50.45 37.00
CA ILE A 601 33.33 -49.52 36.52
C ILE A 601 33.90 -49.99 35.16
N GLN A 602 34.29 -49.08 34.28
CA GLN A 602 34.82 -49.39 32.95
C GLN A 602 36.34 -49.66 32.95
N LYS A 603 36.81 -50.60 32.13
CA LYS A 603 38.21 -51.00 32.00
C LYS A 603 38.93 -50.19 30.90
N ALA A 604 40.11 -49.64 31.16
CA ALA A 604 40.89 -48.84 30.21
C ALA A 604 41.90 -49.68 29.40
N SER A 605 42.29 -49.20 28.21
CA SER A 605 43.15 -49.91 27.24
C SER A 605 44.30 -49.04 26.72
N ASN A 606 45.52 -49.58 26.70
CA ASN A 606 46.73 -48.90 26.22
C ASN A 606 47.11 -49.34 24.78
N SER A 607 46.73 -48.54 23.77
CA SER A 607 47.42 -48.47 22.47
C SER A 607 46.96 -47.24 21.68
N MET A 608 47.81 -46.71 20.79
CA MET A 608 47.54 -45.49 20.00
C MET A 608 46.54 -45.72 18.84
N ILE A 609 46.11 -44.58 18.26
CA ILE A 609 45.26 -44.40 17.07
C ILE A 609 43.74 -44.54 17.33
N GLY A 610 43.03 -43.40 17.24
CA GLY A 610 41.58 -43.28 17.39
C GLY A 610 41.16 -42.64 18.73
N ASN A 611 40.85 -41.34 18.73
CA ASN A 611 40.53 -40.56 19.93
C ASN A 611 39.11 -40.86 20.49
N TYR A 612 38.91 -42.04 21.06
CA TYR A 612 37.64 -42.46 21.69
C TYR A 612 37.79 -42.67 23.21
N SER A 613 37.93 -41.57 23.96
CA SER A 613 37.89 -41.60 25.43
C SER A 613 36.46 -41.85 25.92
N LEU A 614 36.06 -43.13 26.02
CA LEU A 614 34.75 -43.55 26.49
C LEU A 614 34.50 -43.12 27.96
N LYS A 615 33.34 -42.47 28.19
CA LYS A 615 32.84 -42.11 29.52
C LYS A 615 31.39 -42.61 29.70
N SER A 616 31.25 -43.94 29.91
CA SER A 616 30.15 -44.74 30.53
C SER A 616 28.69 -44.22 30.63
N GLY A 617 27.62 -45.02 30.42
CA GLY A 617 27.45 -46.37 29.77
C GLY A 617 25.97 -46.79 29.45
N VAL A 618 25.60 -47.16 28.20
CA VAL A 618 24.36 -47.87 27.67
C VAL A 618 24.90 -48.97 26.71
N LEU A 619 24.07 -49.94 26.29
CA LEU A 619 23.51 -49.87 24.91
C LEU A 619 22.11 -50.47 24.76
N HIS A 620 21.15 -49.63 24.35
CA HIS A 620 20.01 -49.94 23.50
C HIS A 620 19.36 -48.64 23.02
N LEU A 621 18.95 -48.56 21.75
CA LEU A 621 18.13 -47.45 21.25
C LEU A 621 16.65 -47.79 21.44
N GLU A 622 15.97 -47.05 22.31
CA GLU A 622 14.51 -46.89 22.27
C GLU A 622 14.14 -45.42 22.58
N LYS A 623 13.40 -44.81 21.65
CA LYS A 623 12.60 -43.57 21.77
C LYS A 623 13.22 -42.41 22.61
N VAL A 624 13.82 -41.43 21.92
CA VAL A 624 14.45 -40.23 22.48
C VAL A 624 13.43 -39.24 23.11
N TYR A 625 12.87 -39.59 24.26
CA TYR A 625 11.94 -38.72 25.03
C TYR A 625 12.61 -37.97 26.19
N LEU A 626 13.62 -38.54 26.85
CA LEU A 626 14.25 -37.89 28.01
C LEU A 626 14.97 -36.58 27.67
N LEU A 627 15.53 -36.43 26.46
CA LEU A 627 16.35 -35.27 26.12
C LEU A 627 15.54 -33.99 25.91
N LYS A 628 14.31 -34.09 25.37
CA LYS A 628 13.38 -32.95 25.24
C LYS A 628 13.07 -32.31 26.60
N LEU A 629 12.97 -33.11 27.66
CA LEU A 629 12.71 -32.67 29.03
C LEU A 629 13.93 -32.03 29.73
N LEU A 630 15.15 -32.27 29.24
CA LEU A 630 16.37 -31.59 29.70
C LEU A 630 16.48 -30.19 29.09
N LEU A 631 16.43 -30.11 27.76
CA LEU A 631 16.47 -28.85 27.00
C LEU A 631 15.33 -27.89 27.42
N ALA A 632 14.09 -28.37 27.46
CA ALA A 632 12.93 -27.57 27.83
C ALA A 632 12.92 -27.08 29.29
N ARG A 633 13.86 -27.51 30.14
CA ARG A 633 14.01 -27.03 31.52
C ARG A 633 15.14 -26.01 31.67
N VAL A 634 16.26 -26.18 30.97
CA VAL A 634 17.38 -25.22 30.98
C VAL A 634 16.99 -23.92 30.28
N LEU A 635 16.32 -24.01 29.12
CA LEU A 635 15.80 -22.83 28.40
C LEU A 635 14.79 -22.04 29.25
N LYS A 636 13.98 -22.74 30.06
CA LYS A 636 12.93 -22.14 30.90
C LYS A 636 13.46 -21.36 32.11
N THR A 637 14.74 -21.48 32.45
CA THR A 637 15.35 -20.71 33.56
C THR A 637 16.12 -19.47 33.10
N ASN A 638 16.58 -19.39 31.84
CA ASN A 638 17.45 -18.31 31.37
C ASN A 638 16.83 -17.42 30.26
N CYS A 639 15.67 -17.74 29.70
CA CYS A 639 15.03 -16.88 28.69
C CYS A 639 13.49 -16.94 28.74
N MET A 640 12.89 -16.10 29.59
CA MET A 640 11.41 -16.01 29.73
C MET A 640 10.74 -15.24 28.57
N ASP A 641 11.41 -14.23 28.00
CA ASP A 641 10.75 -13.25 27.14
C ASP A 641 10.56 -13.72 25.67
N HIS A 642 11.51 -14.47 25.11
CA HIS A 642 11.39 -14.99 23.73
C HIS A 642 10.31 -16.09 23.57
N LEU A 643 9.88 -16.73 24.67
CA LEU A 643 8.94 -17.85 24.62
C LEU A 643 7.49 -17.48 24.28
N LYS A 644 7.15 -16.17 24.26
CA LYS A 644 5.82 -15.72 23.80
C LYS A 644 5.61 -15.91 22.30
N GLN A 645 6.66 -15.79 21.48
CA GLN A 645 6.50 -15.69 20.02
C GLN A 645 6.50 -17.04 19.29
N CYS A 646 7.06 -18.09 19.91
CA CYS A 646 7.08 -19.45 19.33
C CYS A 646 5.86 -20.32 19.69
N ARG A 647 4.97 -19.85 20.58
CA ARG A 647 3.84 -20.66 21.07
C ARG A 647 2.69 -20.82 20.07
N LEU A 648 2.71 -20.12 18.94
CA LEU A 648 1.63 -20.05 17.95
C LEU A 648 1.86 -20.90 16.68
N ARG A 649 2.78 -21.88 16.70
CA ARG A 649 3.19 -22.64 15.51
C ARG A 649 3.43 -24.14 15.74
N MET A 650 2.78 -24.72 16.74
CA MET A 650 2.83 -26.16 17.07
C MET A 650 1.46 -26.72 17.50
N GLU A 651 0.40 -26.32 16.81
CA GLU A 651 -0.92 -26.99 16.83
C GLU A 651 -1.35 -27.39 15.40
N ILE A 652 -0.39 -27.95 14.66
CA ILE A 652 -0.53 -28.90 13.54
C ILE A 652 0.59 -29.94 13.72
#